data_AF-A0A959AFU7-F1
#
_entry.id   AF-A0A959AFU7-F1
#
_cell.length_a   1.000
_cell.length_b   1.000
_cell.length_c   1.000
_cell.angle_alpha   90.00
_cell.angle_beta   90.00
_cell.angle_gamma   90.00
#
_symmetry.space_group_name_H-M   'P 1'
#
loop_
_entity.id
_entity.type
_entity.pdbx_description
1 polymer ?
#
loop_
_entity_poly.entity_id
_entity_poly.type
_entity_poly.pdbx_seq_one_letter_code
_entity_poly.pdbx_strand_id
1 'polypeptide(L)'
;MALLPIGIDDMAFYVPKLYLDIRALAEKRNIPYEKLSQGLGLYKMAVCDTHEDAATMAAEAIAELIERNHLDPRSIGRIYMGTESALDMAKPTGTYAVEMLRQRFSDRFGHDCFRQCDVLDMTFACIGATDALQNTLDWLAADRDRIGIVVASDIAKYELGSSGEYTQGTEFDYTDTVYAGAAAYPEYLLDRDFNSLRGEAQVYYSVNDRSTIIAGYGGSNSNNIGNTNAGRNQIRDWQVHWFQARYVSPRFFANAYYTLSSTDSTYAMNRRTVNYWSYKNNGFSEAVSREKSIGFQYFRLSDTTGLDLPRGALFQDKSHRLNGEIQYNNSVGNIFDFIAGVQYQRDVANSNNTYLLDKDGAIDISQIGGYLQLERKFGTHFRAVLAARADDHDLYGFNFIPKAALVYTTDNSALRLTYGEGIAAPTILNLEANIFGGLLLGNGQGFTIREFDVVTNEKVGEYTVDKLVVEKIKTVEMGYKAQIGNRLFLDANAYYNKSENFLSPAINVAADRELFDHDNNPATPMIPRVRGYAVKRGDEDLGNLTAVVDLPDGSRGADLILTYVNFGQVNTYGFDIGLNASLAQGLTGTLNYSYFGYDLDESDPKNDGNRDGKVNENDLPINTPTHKIGLGLNYNKNNFFVSAFGRWVDQYDFFSGINVAAKTNTDLIYGGSPVVENARVGTSFNYGPLGGFFNLDLGAGYTFAKNYTISAQVINILNQKVREFVASPVIKPLYSVEFKVNLPGRK
;
A
#
# COMPACT_ATOMS: atom_id res chain seq x y z
N MET A 1 -36.34 58.33 19.40
CA MET A 1 -35.34 58.11 18.34
C MET A 1 -35.97 57.15 17.34
N ALA A 2 -36.13 57.52 16.08
CA ALA A 2 -36.59 56.58 15.05
C ALA A 2 -35.47 55.56 14.80
N LEU A 3 -35.77 54.27 14.90
CA LEU A 3 -34.80 53.19 14.71
C LEU A 3 -34.34 53.16 13.23
N LEU A 4 -33.03 53.24 13.00
CA LEU A 4 -32.42 53.15 11.65
C LEU A 4 -32.71 51.78 11.01
N PRO A 5 -33.02 51.69 9.70
CA PRO A 5 -33.19 50.40 9.03
C PRO A 5 -31.85 49.65 8.94
N ILE A 6 -31.86 48.35 9.15
CA ILE A 6 -30.68 47.45 9.03
C ILE A 6 -30.78 46.74 7.68
N GLY A 7 -29.68 46.71 6.92
CA GLY A 7 -29.64 46.11 5.59
C GLY A 7 -28.20 45.97 5.08
N ILE A 8 -28.05 45.78 3.78
CA ILE A 8 -26.74 45.72 3.11
C ILE A 8 -26.39 47.13 2.62
N ASP A 9 -25.32 47.71 3.14
CA ASP A 9 -24.85 49.04 2.75
C ASP A 9 -24.06 49.03 1.44
N ASP A 10 -23.13 48.09 1.26
CA ASP A 10 -22.29 47.97 0.07
C ASP A 10 -21.75 46.52 -0.12
N MET A 11 -21.26 46.20 -1.32
CA MET A 11 -20.67 44.89 -1.67
C MET A 11 -19.41 45.04 -2.53
N ALA A 12 -18.37 44.30 -2.20
CA ALA A 12 -17.13 44.19 -2.97
C ALA A 12 -16.90 42.74 -3.41
N PHE A 13 -16.12 42.56 -4.47
CA PHE A 13 -15.93 41.27 -5.12
C PHE A 13 -14.53 41.17 -5.69
N TYR A 14 -13.90 40.02 -5.46
CA TYR A 14 -12.59 39.69 -5.99
C TYR A 14 -12.67 38.44 -6.88
N VAL A 15 -11.96 38.49 -8.01
CA VAL A 15 -11.76 37.33 -8.89
C VAL A 15 -10.29 37.16 -9.14
N PRO A 16 -9.79 35.91 -9.18
CA PRO A 16 -8.46 35.62 -9.64
C PRO A 16 -8.12 36.30 -10.97
N LYS A 17 -6.86 36.68 -11.14
CA LYS A 17 -6.43 37.44 -12.32
C LYS A 17 -6.15 36.58 -13.54
N LEU A 18 -5.94 35.27 -13.36
CA LEU A 18 -5.72 34.35 -14.47
C LEU A 18 -7.06 33.86 -15.00
N TYR A 19 -7.20 33.80 -16.32
CA TYR A 19 -8.42 33.36 -16.97
C TYR A 19 -8.12 32.44 -18.16
N LEU A 20 -8.90 31.38 -18.27
CA LEU A 20 -9.03 30.57 -19.47
C LEU A 20 -10.18 31.11 -20.33
N ASP A 21 -9.93 31.34 -21.62
CA ASP A 21 -10.95 31.78 -22.56
C ASP A 21 -11.97 30.67 -22.84
N ILE A 22 -13.26 30.96 -22.65
CA ILE A 22 -14.33 29.96 -22.80
C ILE A 22 -14.54 29.56 -24.26
N ARG A 23 -14.23 30.43 -25.23
CA ARG A 23 -14.29 30.04 -26.65
C ARG A 23 -13.20 29.02 -26.96
N ALA A 24 -11.98 29.24 -26.47
CA ALA A 24 -10.90 28.27 -26.60
C ALA A 24 -11.24 26.94 -25.90
N LEU A 25 -11.84 26.98 -24.71
CA LEU A 25 -12.32 25.78 -24.02
C LEU A 25 -13.44 25.07 -24.80
N ALA A 26 -14.43 25.82 -25.30
CA ALA A 26 -15.57 25.31 -26.05
C ALA A 26 -15.14 24.64 -27.36
N GLU A 27 -14.24 25.28 -28.13
CA GLU A 27 -13.63 24.72 -29.33
C GLU A 27 -12.89 23.42 -29.01
N LYS A 28 -12.11 23.40 -27.93
CA LYS A 28 -11.35 22.22 -27.52
C LYS A 28 -12.22 21.09 -27.00
N ARG A 29 -13.39 21.40 -26.43
CA ARG A 29 -14.36 20.45 -25.87
C ARG A 29 -15.49 20.11 -26.83
N ASN A 30 -15.47 20.65 -28.06
CA ASN A 30 -16.53 20.49 -29.06
C ASN A 30 -17.93 20.85 -28.50
N ILE A 31 -17.98 21.89 -27.67
CA ILE A 31 -19.21 22.45 -27.12
C ILE A 31 -19.57 23.67 -27.96
N PRO A 32 -20.85 23.83 -28.40
CA PRO A 32 -21.26 25.07 -29.05
C PRO A 32 -20.94 26.26 -28.14
N TYR A 33 -20.14 27.20 -28.62
CA TYR A 33 -19.74 28.35 -27.81
C TYR A 33 -20.96 29.13 -27.31
N GLU A 34 -22.03 29.20 -28.12
CA GLU A 34 -23.31 29.81 -27.77
C GLU A 34 -23.98 29.11 -26.58
N LYS A 35 -23.77 27.80 -26.41
CA LYS A 35 -24.29 27.07 -25.23
C LYS A 35 -23.65 27.57 -23.94
N LEU A 36 -22.36 27.88 -23.95
CA LEU A 36 -21.65 28.38 -22.76
C LEU A 36 -21.81 29.90 -22.62
N SER A 37 -21.64 30.65 -23.71
CA SER A 37 -21.68 32.11 -23.71
C SER A 37 -23.09 32.71 -23.66
N GLN A 38 -24.08 32.11 -24.31
CA GLN A 38 -25.48 32.58 -24.23
C GLN A 38 -26.30 31.77 -23.25
N GLY A 39 -26.06 30.45 -23.16
CA GLY A 39 -26.80 29.59 -22.24
C GLY A 39 -26.41 29.77 -20.78
N LEU A 40 -25.11 29.92 -20.49
CA LEU A 40 -24.58 30.07 -19.12
C LEU A 40 -23.93 31.43 -18.86
N GLY A 41 -23.82 32.30 -19.87
CA GLY A 41 -23.17 33.61 -19.73
C GLY A 41 -21.65 33.55 -19.56
N LEU A 42 -21.00 32.42 -19.90
CA LEU A 42 -19.58 32.20 -19.66
C LEU A 42 -18.72 32.71 -20.83
N TYR A 43 -17.88 33.70 -20.56
CA TYR A 43 -16.92 34.24 -21.53
C TYR A 43 -15.47 33.93 -21.15
N LYS A 44 -15.18 33.86 -19.85
CA LYS A 44 -13.88 33.55 -19.26
C LYS A 44 -14.08 32.71 -18.01
N MET A 45 -13.18 31.75 -17.76
CA MET A 45 -13.12 30.96 -16.54
C MET A 45 -11.92 31.41 -15.73
N ALA A 46 -12.14 31.95 -14.54
CA ALA A 46 -11.06 32.37 -13.65
C ALA A 46 -10.36 31.15 -13.03
N VAL A 47 -9.04 31.26 -12.84
CA VAL A 47 -8.21 30.23 -12.20
C VAL A 47 -7.31 30.93 -11.17
N CYS A 48 -7.25 30.39 -9.95
CA CYS A 48 -6.33 30.89 -8.93
C CYS A 48 -4.88 30.72 -9.38
N ASP A 49 -4.06 31.75 -9.20
CA ASP A 49 -2.60 31.62 -9.25
C ASP A 49 -2.09 30.82 -8.05
N THR A 50 -0.83 30.41 -8.07
CA THR A 50 -0.12 29.68 -6.99
C THR A 50 -0.08 30.43 -5.65
N HIS A 51 -0.47 31.71 -5.62
CA HIS A 51 -0.53 32.56 -4.44
C HIS A 51 -1.96 33.02 -4.08
N GLU A 52 -2.99 32.44 -4.71
CA GLU A 52 -4.39 32.76 -4.44
C GLU A 52 -5.13 31.56 -3.85
N ASP A 53 -5.89 31.80 -2.79
CA ASP A 53 -6.76 30.82 -2.15
C ASP A 53 -8.05 31.46 -1.60
N ALA A 54 -8.91 30.66 -0.96
CA ALA A 54 -10.19 31.16 -0.43
C ALA A 54 -10.01 32.29 0.61
N ALA A 55 -8.96 32.29 1.43
CA ALA A 55 -8.72 33.36 2.40
C ALA A 55 -8.12 34.61 1.75
N THR A 56 -7.20 34.47 0.80
CA THR A 56 -6.61 35.65 0.13
C THR A 56 -7.66 36.37 -0.71
N MET A 57 -8.53 35.63 -1.41
CA MET A 57 -9.65 36.21 -2.14
C MET A 57 -10.64 36.92 -1.21
N ALA A 58 -10.95 36.30 -0.06
CA ALA A 58 -11.78 36.93 0.97
C ALA A 58 -11.13 38.21 1.51
N ALA A 59 -9.82 38.19 1.79
CA ALA A 59 -9.08 39.35 2.27
C ALA A 59 -9.06 40.50 1.26
N GLU A 60 -8.80 40.24 -0.01
CA GLU A 60 -8.78 41.29 -1.04
C GLU A 60 -10.17 41.91 -1.24
N ALA A 61 -11.24 41.10 -1.25
CA ALA A 61 -12.61 41.61 -1.34
C ALA A 61 -12.97 42.51 -0.13
N ILE A 62 -12.60 42.09 1.09
CA ILE A 62 -12.85 42.89 2.30
C ILE A 62 -11.97 44.14 2.33
N ALA A 63 -10.71 44.06 1.87
CA ALA A 63 -9.80 45.20 1.83
C ALA A 63 -10.35 46.29 0.90
N GLU A 64 -10.86 45.90 -0.27
CA GLU A 64 -11.52 46.83 -1.19
C GLU A 64 -12.74 47.50 -0.53
N LEU A 65 -13.59 46.72 0.15
CA LEU A 65 -14.77 47.26 0.83
C LEU A 65 -14.40 48.31 1.88
N ILE A 66 -13.36 48.03 2.69
CA ILE A 66 -12.86 48.93 3.73
C ILE A 66 -12.26 50.20 3.12
N GLU A 67 -11.40 50.06 2.11
CA GLU A 67 -10.73 51.20 1.46
C GLU A 67 -11.72 52.11 0.74
N ARG A 68 -12.66 51.52 -0.01
CA ARG A 68 -13.64 52.22 -0.85
C ARG A 68 -14.64 53.03 -0.02
N ASN A 69 -15.09 52.47 1.09
CA ASN A 69 -16.04 53.14 1.98
C ASN A 69 -15.35 53.94 3.10
N HIS A 70 -14.01 53.99 3.08
CA HIS A 70 -13.21 54.65 4.09
C HIS A 70 -13.56 54.21 5.52
N LEU A 71 -13.84 52.91 5.69
CA LEU A 71 -14.25 52.35 6.97
C LEU A 71 -13.08 52.34 7.94
N ASP A 72 -13.38 52.65 9.20
CA ASP A 72 -12.45 52.41 10.30
C ASP A 72 -12.57 50.94 10.72
N PRO A 73 -11.52 50.11 10.59
CA PRO A 73 -11.58 48.70 10.97
C PRO A 73 -12.04 48.45 12.41
N ARG A 74 -11.82 49.42 13.31
CA ARG A 74 -12.22 49.33 14.73
C ARG A 74 -13.74 49.36 14.93
N SER A 75 -14.48 49.88 13.96
CA SER A 75 -15.94 49.87 13.96
C SER A 75 -16.54 48.53 13.53
N ILE A 76 -15.75 47.68 12.86
CA ILE A 76 -16.17 46.36 12.40
C ILE A 76 -16.23 45.43 13.63
N GLY A 77 -17.41 44.90 13.89
CA GLY A 77 -17.64 43.96 14.98
C GLY A 77 -17.74 42.52 14.56
N ARG A 78 -17.90 42.26 13.26
CA ARG A 78 -18.03 40.89 12.77
C ARG A 78 -17.55 40.73 11.33
N ILE A 79 -16.82 39.65 11.06
CA ILE A 79 -16.50 39.14 9.72
C ILE A 79 -16.81 37.65 9.69
N TYR A 80 -17.97 37.28 9.15
CA TYR A 80 -18.37 35.87 9.05
C TYR A 80 -18.25 35.38 7.60
N MET A 81 -17.71 34.17 7.43
CA MET A 81 -17.38 33.61 6.12
C MET A 81 -18.21 32.37 5.80
N GLY A 82 -18.88 32.34 4.65
CA GLY A 82 -19.42 31.11 4.07
C GLY A 82 -18.39 30.46 3.15
N THR A 83 -18.03 29.20 3.40
CA THR A 83 -17.05 28.48 2.57
C THR A 83 -17.19 26.95 2.70
N GLU A 84 -16.98 26.21 1.62
CA GLU A 84 -16.70 24.75 1.62
C GLU A 84 -15.23 24.44 1.32
N SER A 85 -14.44 25.46 0.99
CA SER A 85 -13.03 25.41 0.61
C SER A 85 -12.11 25.87 1.75
N ALA A 86 -12.46 25.50 2.99
CA ALA A 86 -11.73 25.94 4.17
C ALA A 86 -10.24 25.56 4.06
N LEU A 87 -9.35 26.54 4.32
CA LEU A 87 -7.90 26.29 4.32
C LEU A 87 -7.48 25.41 5.48
N ASP A 88 -8.21 25.55 6.58
CA ASP A 88 -8.04 24.82 7.82
C ASP A 88 -9.43 24.47 8.37
N MET A 89 -9.61 23.21 8.78
CA MET A 89 -10.86 22.73 9.39
C MET A 89 -10.97 23.08 10.88
N ALA A 90 -9.93 23.67 11.48
CA ALA A 90 -9.85 24.02 12.90
C ALA A 90 -9.86 25.53 13.16
N LYS A 91 -9.30 26.33 12.23
CA LYS A 91 -9.30 27.78 12.33
C LYS A 91 -10.20 28.33 11.23
N PRO A 92 -11.20 29.16 11.57
CA PRO A 92 -12.01 29.79 10.55
C PRO A 92 -11.12 30.49 9.52
N THR A 93 -11.28 30.14 8.25
CA THR A 93 -10.65 30.73 7.07
C THR A 93 -10.71 32.25 7.12
N GLY A 94 -11.84 32.80 7.59
CA GLY A 94 -12.01 34.24 7.81
C GLY A 94 -10.95 34.87 8.72
N THR A 95 -10.34 34.14 9.66
CA THR A 95 -9.29 34.69 10.53
C THR A 95 -7.96 34.88 9.82
N TYR A 96 -7.65 34.08 8.79
CA TYR A 96 -6.47 34.32 7.94
C TYR A 96 -6.70 35.58 7.11
N ALA A 97 -7.92 35.75 6.59
CA ALA A 97 -8.30 36.98 5.90
C ALA A 97 -8.17 38.21 6.80
N VAL A 98 -8.68 38.15 8.03
CA VAL A 98 -8.57 39.24 9.01
C VAL A 98 -7.12 39.54 9.41
N GLU A 99 -6.25 38.54 9.50
CA GLU A 99 -4.84 38.78 9.77
C GLU A 99 -4.14 39.49 8.60
N MET A 100 -4.41 39.09 7.36
CA MET A 100 -3.89 39.78 6.17
C MET A 100 -4.39 41.23 6.11
N LEU A 101 -5.67 41.45 6.42
CA LEU A 101 -6.26 42.79 6.54
C LEU A 101 -5.61 43.61 7.65
N ARG A 102 -5.37 43.01 8.82
CA ARG A 102 -4.72 43.67 9.95
C ARG A 102 -3.31 44.13 9.57
N GLN A 103 -2.52 43.28 8.91
CA GLN A 103 -1.19 43.66 8.41
C GLN A 103 -1.27 44.79 7.39
N ARG A 104 -2.26 44.76 6.49
CA ARG A 104 -2.46 45.81 5.49
C ARG A 104 -2.84 47.17 6.10
N PHE A 105 -3.64 47.16 7.16
CA PHE A 105 -4.22 48.37 7.75
C PHE A 105 -3.52 48.84 9.04
N SER A 106 -2.59 48.07 9.61
CA SER A 106 -1.96 48.38 10.90
C SER A 106 -1.21 49.70 10.92
N ASP A 107 -0.57 50.07 9.81
CA ASP A 107 0.21 51.32 9.74
C ASP A 107 -0.69 52.56 9.80
N ARG A 108 -1.95 52.42 9.38
CA ARG A 108 -2.94 53.51 9.34
C ARG A 108 -3.83 53.55 10.58
N PHE A 109 -4.25 52.40 11.09
CA PHE A 109 -5.28 52.29 12.13
C PHE A 109 -4.77 51.65 13.43
N GLY A 110 -3.49 51.30 13.49
CA GLY A 110 -2.84 50.65 14.60
C GLY A 110 -2.87 49.13 14.50
N HIS A 111 -1.90 48.49 15.16
CA HIS A 111 -1.69 47.04 15.14
C HIS A 111 -2.92 46.21 15.53
N ASP A 112 -3.77 46.75 16.39
CA ASP A 112 -4.93 46.09 16.98
C ASP A 112 -6.27 46.52 16.34
N CYS A 113 -6.23 47.01 15.09
CA CYS A 113 -7.39 47.63 14.44
C CYS A 113 -8.60 46.70 14.24
N PHE A 114 -8.42 45.36 14.26
CA PHE A 114 -9.51 44.38 14.21
C PHE A 114 -9.74 43.63 15.55
N ARG A 115 -9.14 44.10 16.66
CA ARG A 115 -9.14 43.37 17.95
C ARG A 115 -10.54 43.07 18.51
N GLN A 116 -11.54 43.87 18.16
CA GLN A 116 -12.93 43.72 18.61
C GLN A 116 -13.84 43.13 17.53
N CYS A 117 -13.27 42.54 16.47
CA CYS A 117 -14.01 41.87 15.42
C CYS A 117 -14.16 40.38 15.75
N ASP A 118 -15.39 39.91 15.80
CA ASP A 118 -15.74 38.50 15.91
C ASP A 118 -15.66 37.82 14.53
N VAL A 119 -15.12 36.60 14.46
CA VAL A 119 -14.81 35.92 13.18
C VAL A 119 -15.11 34.43 13.26
N LEU A 120 -15.91 33.91 12.32
CA LEU A 120 -16.17 32.47 12.17
C LEU A 120 -16.46 32.10 10.72
N ASP A 121 -16.40 30.79 10.46
CA ASP A 121 -16.77 30.16 9.19
C ASP A 121 -18.08 29.39 9.36
N MET A 122 -18.93 29.45 8.36
CA MET A 122 -20.11 28.61 8.18
C MET A 122 -19.89 27.72 6.96
N THR A 123 -19.77 26.40 7.20
CA THR A 123 -19.63 25.42 6.13
C THR A 123 -20.92 25.33 5.30
N PHE A 124 -20.79 25.07 3.99
CA PHE A 124 -21.85 24.95 2.96
C PHE A 124 -21.93 26.15 1.98
N ALA A 125 -20.75 26.64 1.57
CA ALA A 125 -20.57 27.61 0.48
C ALA A 125 -21.59 28.77 0.49
N CYS A 126 -22.34 28.94 -0.61
CA CYS A 126 -23.32 30.02 -0.77
C CYS A 126 -24.45 30.00 0.28
N ILE A 127 -24.82 28.82 0.79
CA ILE A 127 -25.83 28.70 1.85
C ILE A 127 -25.23 29.13 3.19
N GLY A 128 -24.00 28.70 3.49
CA GLY A 128 -23.27 29.16 4.68
C GLY A 128 -23.15 30.68 4.74
N ALA A 129 -22.91 31.35 3.60
CA ALA A 129 -22.89 32.80 3.52
C ALA A 129 -24.28 33.46 3.73
N THR A 130 -25.35 32.81 3.29
CA THR A 130 -26.73 33.29 3.52
C THR A 130 -27.08 33.21 5.00
N ASP A 131 -26.71 32.11 5.67
CA ASP A 131 -26.90 31.95 7.10
C ASP A 131 -26.03 32.95 7.89
N ALA A 132 -24.81 33.21 7.43
CA ALA A 132 -23.94 34.23 8.00
C ALA A 132 -24.55 35.64 7.88
N LEU A 133 -25.18 35.96 6.75
CA LEU A 133 -25.92 37.21 6.54
C LEU A 133 -27.10 37.34 7.50
N GLN A 134 -27.95 36.32 7.59
CA GLN A 134 -29.10 36.34 8.50
C GLN A 134 -28.65 36.50 9.96
N ASN A 135 -27.63 35.73 10.38
CA ASN A 135 -27.08 35.84 11.73
C ASN A 135 -26.48 37.22 12.02
N THR A 136 -25.82 37.83 11.04
CA THR A 136 -25.23 39.16 11.18
C THR A 136 -26.30 40.25 11.27
N LEU A 137 -27.38 40.15 10.49
CA LEU A 137 -28.52 41.08 10.57
C LEU A 137 -29.21 41.01 11.94
N ASP A 138 -29.40 39.81 12.49
CA ASP A 138 -29.98 39.60 13.83
C ASP A 138 -29.08 40.19 14.93
N TRP A 139 -27.75 40.04 14.79
CA TRP A 139 -26.79 40.63 15.73
C TRP A 139 -26.81 42.17 15.68
N LEU A 140 -26.84 42.77 14.48
CA LEU A 140 -26.95 44.23 14.31
C LEU A 140 -28.27 44.79 14.87
N ALA A 141 -29.34 43.98 14.92
CA ALA A 141 -30.60 44.41 15.53
C ALA A 141 -30.46 44.70 17.03
N ALA A 142 -29.53 44.01 17.70
CA ALA A 142 -29.21 44.19 19.11
C ALA A 142 -28.10 45.23 19.36
N ASP A 143 -27.12 45.37 18.46
CA ASP A 143 -26.01 46.33 18.56
C ASP A 143 -25.86 47.15 17.25
N ARG A 144 -26.53 48.30 17.20
CA ARG A 144 -26.74 49.11 15.98
C ARG A 144 -25.61 50.08 15.63
N ASP A 145 -24.60 50.19 16.49
CA ASP A 145 -23.48 51.13 16.32
C ASP A 145 -22.21 50.45 15.75
N ARG A 146 -22.31 49.18 15.32
CA ARG A 146 -21.21 48.38 14.76
C ARG A 146 -21.48 47.99 13.31
N ILE A 147 -20.42 47.63 12.59
CA ILE A 147 -20.50 47.14 11.20
C ILE A 147 -20.26 45.62 11.17
N GLY A 148 -21.10 44.89 10.44
CA GLY A 148 -20.92 43.48 10.15
C GLY A 148 -20.58 43.26 8.68
N ILE A 149 -19.58 42.41 8.40
CA ILE A 149 -19.17 42.01 7.06
C ILE A 149 -19.43 40.51 6.92
N VAL A 150 -20.05 40.13 5.80
CA VAL A 150 -20.23 38.74 5.43
C VAL A 150 -19.52 38.50 4.12
N VAL A 151 -18.69 37.45 4.07
CA VAL A 151 -17.90 37.08 2.89
C VAL A 151 -18.22 35.66 2.46
N ALA A 152 -18.38 35.45 1.16
CA ALA A 152 -18.47 34.12 0.56
C ALA A 152 -17.22 33.94 -0.31
N SER A 153 -16.44 32.88 -0.07
CA SER A 153 -15.23 32.62 -0.86
C SER A 153 -14.95 31.13 -0.94
N ASP A 154 -14.81 30.62 -2.17
CA ASP A 154 -14.66 29.21 -2.47
C ASP A 154 -13.86 28.97 -3.75
N ILE A 155 -13.29 27.77 -3.86
CA ILE A 155 -12.63 27.24 -5.05
C ILE A 155 -13.36 25.96 -5.45
N ALA A 156 -14.23 26.03 -6.44
CA ALA A 156 -14.95 24.85 -6.94
C ALA A 156 -13.99 23.95 -7.73
N LYS A 157 -13.99 22.61 -7.58
CA LYS A 157 -13.22 21.62 -8.39
C LYS A 157 -14.12 20.49 -8.92
N TYR A 158 -13.99 20.13 -10.20
CA TYR A 158 -14.79 19.13 -10.92
C TYR A 158 -13.87 18.22 -11.77
N GLU A 159 -14.46 17.29 -12.52
CA GLU A 159 -13.74 16.41 -13.46
C GLU A 159 -13.58 17.04 -14.86
N LEU A 160 -12.44 16.80 -15.51
CA LEU A 160 -12.19 17.21 -16.90
C LEU A 160 -13.22 16.57 -17.85
N GLY A 161 -13.79 17.35 -18.75
CA GLY A 161 -14.84 16.94 -19.69
C GLY A 161 -16.25 16.88 -19.09
N SER A 162 -16.41 17.05 -17.78
CA SER A 162 -17.73 17.07 -17.15
C SER A 162 -18.50 18.34 -17.52
N SER A 163 -19.82 18.31 -17.35
CA SER A 163 -20.65 19.51 -17.45
C SER A 163 -20.36 20.53 -16.33
N GLY A 164 -19.50 20.20 -15.36
CA GLY A 164 -18.98 21.12 -14.35
C GLY A 164 -17.53 21.56 -14.61
N GLU A 165 -16.84 21.05 -15.64
CA GLU A 165 -15.40 21.35 -15.85
C GLU A 165 -15.15 22.84 -16.02
N TYR A 166 -16.00 23.49 -16.82
CA TYR A 166 -15.95 24.92 -17.07
C TYR A 166 -16.31 25.76 -15.81
N THR A 167 -16.39 25.10 -14.64
CA THR A 167 -16.62 25.70 -13.32
C THR A 167 -15.58 25.28 -12.23
N GLN A 168 -14.39 24.68 -12.53
CA GLN A 168 -13.46 24.00 -11.56
C GLN A 168 -12.05 24.59 -11.18
N GLY A 169 -11.37 24.02 -10.13
CA GLY A 169 -10.09 24.31 -9.40
C GLY A 169 -9.30 23.03 -8.93
N THR A 170 -8.32 22.99 -7.97
CA THR A 170 -7.21 21.95 -7.91
C THR A 170 -7.09 21.00 -6.66
N GLU A 171 -6.63 19.72 -6.84
CA GLU A 171 -6.38 18.61 -5.86
C GLU A 171 -5.27 17.67 -6.43
N PHE A 172 -4.52 16.92 -5.58
CA PHE A 172 -3.36 16.08 -5.95
C PHE A 172 -3.64 15.03 -7.05
N ASP A 173 -3.01 15.19 -8.21
CA ASP A 173 -3.09 14.22 -9.31
C ASP A 173 -1.82 13.35 -9.38
N TYR A 174 -1.83 12.20 -8.69
CA TYR A 174 -0.84 11.13 -8.92
C TYR A 174 -1.51 10.01 -9.72
N THR A 175 -0.98 9.74 -10.90
CA THR A 175 -1.36 8.62 -11.76
C THR A 175 -0.09 7.90 -12.17
N ASP A 176 -0.04 6.58 -11.98
CA ASP A 176 1.15 5.84 -12.37
C ASP A 176 1.20 5.61 -13.89
N THR A 177 2.40 5.33 -14.40
CA THR A 177 2.60 5.10 -15.84
C THR A 177 2.49 3.61 -16.16
N VAL A 178 1.59 3.26 -17.07
CA VAL A 178 1.46 1.92 -17.65
C VAL A 178 2.03 1.90 -19.06
N TYR A 179 2.95 0.97 -19.33
CA TYR A 179 3.52 0.81 -20.67
C TYR A 179 2.77 -0.25 -21.49
N ALA A 180 2.32 0.13 -22.69
CA ALA A 180 1.76 -0.79 -23.68
C ALA A 180 2.58 -0.69 -24.98
N GLY A 181 3.45 -1.68 -25.23
CA GLY A 181 4.47 -1.61 -26.26
C GLY A 181 5.55 -0.58 -25.90
N ALA A 182 5.95 0.27 -26.84
CA ALA A 182 6.88 1.38 -26.60
C ALA A 182 6.23 2.61 -25.94
N ALA A 183 4.90 2.69 -25.97
CA ALA A 183 4.15 3.86 -25.52
C ALA A 183 3.81 3.79 -24.02
N ALA A 184 3.76 4.97 -23.39
CA ALA A 184 3.39 5.19 -22.00
C ALA A 184 1.97 5.76 -21.92
N TYR A 185 1.16 5.24 -20.99
CA TYR A 185 -0.21 5.66 -20.75
C TYR A 185 -0.48 5.86 -19.26
N PRO A 186 -1.34 6.81 -18.88
CA PRO A 186 -1.87 6.85 -17.51
C PRO A 186 -2.76 5.63 -17.25
N GLU A 187 -2.88 5.24 -15.99
CA GLU A 187 -3.83 4.22 -15.55
C GLU A 187 -5.25 4.54 -16.03
N TYR A 188 -5.88 3.58 -16.72
CA TYR A 188 -7.22 3.73 -17.26
C TYR A 188 -8.28 3.51 -16.17
N LEU A 189 -9.21 4.47 -16.02
CA LEU A 189 -10.27 4.47 -15.01
C LEU A 189 -9.74 4.33 -13.58
N LEU A 190 -8.76 5.18 -13.23
CA LEU A 190 -8.24 5.28 -11.87
C LEU A 190 -9.32 5.81 -10.92
N ASP A 191 -9.76 4.96 -9.99
CA ASP A 191 -10.66 5.31 -8.90
C ASP A 191 -9.86 5.35 -7.60
N ARG A 192 -9.75 6.55 -7.02
CA ARG A 192 -8.95 6.82 -5.81
C ARG A 192 -9.78 6.73 -4.53
N ASP A 193 -11.09 6.55 -4.65
CA ASP A 193 -11.95 6.43 -3.48
C ASP A 193 -11.64 5.12 -2.76
N PHE A 194 -11.57 5.20 -1.44
CA PHE A 194 -11.41 4.03 -0.60
C PHE A 194 -12.41 4.04 0.53
N ASN A 195 -12.93 2.86 0.85
CA ASN A 195 -13.78 2.64 2.01
C ASN A 195 -13.58 1.21 2.54
N SER A 196 -13.69 1.04 3.85
CA SER A 196 -13.60 -0.27 4.48
C SER A 196 -14.56 -0.33 5.65
N LEU A 197 -15.40 -1.35 5.67
CA LEU A 197 -16.29 -1.67 6.78
C LEU A 197 -15.85 -2.99 7.39
N ARG A 198 -15.74 -3.06 8.72
CA ARG A 198 -15.34 -4.26 9.45
C ARG A 198 -16.20 -4.37 10.71
N GLY A 199 -16.59 -5.58 11.07
CA GLY A 199 -17.33 -5.84 12.31
C GLY A 199 -17.15 -7.28 12.78
N GLU A 200 -17.20 -7.49 14.08
CA GLU A 200 -17.13 -8.81 14.70
C GLU A 200 -18.01 -8.90 15.94
N ALA A 201 -18.42 -10.12 16.28
CA ALA A 201 -19.17 -10.46 17.48
C ALA A 201 -18.69 -11.81 18.03
N GLN A 202 -18.61 -11.92 19.36
CA GLN A 202 -18.21 -13.15 20.04
C GLN A 202 -19.12 -13.45 21.23
N VAL A 203 -19.42 -14.73 21.44
CA VAL A 203 -20.18 -15.26 22.56
C VAL A 203 -19.27 -16.15 23.39
N TYR A 204 -19.23 -15.90 24.70
CA TYR A 204 -18.45 -16.65 25.68
C TYR A 204 -19.40 -17.48 26.53
N TYR A 205 -19.20 -18.79 26.56
CA TYR A 205 -19.96 -19.74 27.35
C TYR A 205 -19.04 -20.50 28.31
N SER A 206 -19.09 -20.18 29.59
CA SER A 206 -18.34 -20.90 30.63
C SER A 206 -19.01 -22.24 30.90
N VAL A 207 -18.34 -23.33 30.51
CA VAL A 207 -18.79 -24.70 30.80
C VAL A 207 -18.67 -25.00 32.30
N ASN A 208 -17.62 -24.45 32.93
CA ASN A 208 -17.37 -24.43 34.37
C ASN A 208 -16.36 -23.31 34.69
N ASP A 209 -15.98 -23.15 35.96
CA ASP A 209 -15.05 -22.11 36.43
C ASP A 209 -13.67 -22.10 35.77
N ARG A 210 -13.31 -23.17 35.04
CA ARG A 210 -11.99 -23.34 34.42
C ARG A 210 -12.05 -23.52 32.91
N SER A 211 -13.23 -23.69 32.32
CA SER A 211 -13.38 -24.11 30.93
C SER A 211 -14.40 -23.24 30.21
N THR A 212 -14.06 -22.70 29.05
CA THR A 212 -14.89 -21.77 28.28
C THR A 212 -14.94 -22.17 26.82
N ILE A 213 -16.14 -22.12 26.24
CA ILE A 213 -16.35 -22.16 24.79
C ILE A 213 -16.52 -20.72 24.31
N ILE A 214 -15.82 -20.36 23.23
CA ILE A 214 -15.92 -19.05 22.60
C ILE A 214 -16.32 -19.26 21.16
N ALA A 215 -17.49 -18.75 20.77
CA ALA A 215 -17.96 -18.75 19.39
C ALA A 215 -17.93 -17.33 18.85
N GLY A 216 -17.31 -17.13 17.69
CA GLY A 216 -17.14 -15.82 17.08
C GLY A 216 -17.51 -15.81 15.60
N TYR A 217 -17.97 -14.65 15.14
CA TYR A 217 -18.15 -14.33 13.74
C TYR A 217 -17.62 -12.93 13.47
N GLY A 218 -16.95 -12.74 12.35
CA GLY A 218 -16.57 -11.42 11.88
C GLY A 218 -16.61 -11.33 10.36
N GLY A 219 -16.71 -10.10 9.87
CA GLY A 219 -16.79 -9.80 8.45
C GLY A 219 -16.17 -8.45 8.12
N SER A 220 -15.63 -8.33 6.92
CA SER A 220 -15.19 -7.07 6.35
C SER A 220 -15.58 -6.95 4.88
N ASN A 221 -15.64 -5.72 4.39
CA ASN A 221 -15.74 -5.37 2.98
C ASN A 221 -14.83 -4.17 2.71
N SER A 222 -14.01 -4.23 1.66
CA SER A 222 -13.04 -3.17 1.34
C SER A 222 -13.06 -2.81 -0.15
N ASN A 223 -12.99 -1.51 -0.41
CA ASN A 223 -12.71 -0.91 -1.71
C ASN A 223 -11.48 -0.02 -1.56
N ASN A 224 -10.42 -0.28 -2.33
CA ASN A 224 -9.19 0.52 -2.32
C ASN A 224 -8.32 0.17 -3.52
N ILE A 225 -7.11 0.75 -3.57
CA ILE A 225 -6.06 0.34 -4.50
C ILE A 225 -5.03 -0.51 -3.75
N GLY A 226 -4.78 -1.72 -4.24
CA GLY A 226 -3.75 -2.62 -3.72
C GLY A 226 -2.61 -2.79 -4.71
N ASN A 227 -1.36 -2.84 -4.23
CA ASN A 227 -0.20 -3.11 -5.08
C ASN A 227 0.30 -4.55 -4.89
N THR A 228 0.69 -5.21 -5.98
CA THR A 228 1.23 -6.58 -6.02
C THR A 228 2.48 -6.64 -6.90
N ASN A 229 3.19 -7.77 -6.88
CA ASN A 229 4.30 -8.02 -7.81
C ASN A 229 3.85 -8.00 -9.29
N ALA A 230 2.59 -8.28 -9.58
CA ALA A 230 2.01 -8.20 -10.93
C ALA A 230 1.49 -6.79 -11.30
N GLY A 231 1.56 -5.82 -10.37
CA GLY A 231 1.10 -4.44 -10.54
C GLY A 231 -0.02 -4.03 -9.58
N ARG A 232 -0.61 -2.86 -9.84
CA ARG A 232 -1.71 -2.28 -9.05
C ARG A 232 -3.07 -2.85 -9.45
N ASN A 233 -3.92 -3.01 -8.45
CA ASN A 233 -5.25 -3.58 -8.54
C ASN A 233 -6.28 -2.62 -7.95
N GLN A 234 -7.40 -2.46 -8.62
CA GLN A 234 -8.59 -1.82 -8.05
C GLN A 234 -9.33 -2.90 -7.27
N ILE A 235 -9.14 -2.92 -5.95
CA ILE A 235 -9.90 -3.80 -5.07
C ILE A 235 -11.29 -3.22 -4.95
N ARG A 236 -12.27 -4.02 -5.35
CA ARG A 236 -13.69 -3.70 -5.25
C ARG A 236 -14.37 -4.81 -4.50
N ASP A 237 -15.30 -4.43 -3.63
CA ASP A 237 -16.22 -5.34 -2.96
C ASP A 237 -15.57 -6.57 -2.31
N TRP A 238 -14.30 -6.49 -1.91
CA TRP A 238 -13.58 -7.65 -1.41
C TRP A 238 -14.01 -7.93 0.03
N GLN A 239 -14.76 -9.02 0.17
CA GLN A 239 -15.36 -9.46 1.40
C GLN A 239 -14.55 -10.60 2.01
N VAL A 240 -14.35 -10.53 3.32
CA VAL A 240 -13.76 -11.63 4.10
C VAL A 240 -14.65 -11.87 5.31
N HIS A 241 -15.15 -13.09 5.46
CA HIS A 241 -15.94 -13.52 6.61
C HIS A 241 -15.24 -14.65 7.33
N TRP A 242 -15.38 -14.72 8.65
CA TRP A 242 -14.84 -15.82 9.42
C TRP A 242 -15.79 -16.27 10.52
N PHE A 243 -15.73 -17.56 10.81
CA PHE A 243 -16.43 -18.23 11.91
C PHE A 243 -15.39 -18.96 12.75
N GLN A 244 -15.44 -18.77 14.07
CA GLN A 244 -14.49 -19.39 14.99
C GLN A 244 -15.22 -20.07 16.14
N ALA A 245 -14.81 -21.28 16.49
CA ALA A 245 -15.20 -21.94 17.72
C ALA A 245 -13.92 -22.36 18.48
N ARG A 246 -13.78 -21.91 19.72
CA ARG A 246 -12.66 -22.24 20.61
C ARG A 246 -13.16 -22.90 21.88
N TYR A 247 -12.46 -23.92 22.33
CA TYR A 247 -12.57 -24.45 23.68
C TYR A 247 -11.26 -24.20 24.42
N VAL A 248 -11.33 -23.55 25.58
CA VAL A 248 -10.17 -23.19 26.40
C VAL A 248 -10.35 -23.78 27.78
N SER A 249 -9.37 -24.53 28.25
CA SER A 249 -9.28 -25.08 29.62
C SER A 249 -7.82 -25.10 30.08
N PRO A 250 -7.50 -25.45 31.35
CA PRO A 250 -6.12 -25.41 31.85
C PRO A 250 -5.16 -26.42 31.20
N ARG A 251 -5.70 -27.47 30.57
CA ARG A 251 -4.93 -28.59 30.00
C ARG A 251 -5.21 -28.83 28.53
N PHE A 252 -6.41 -28.49 28.06
CA PHE A 252 -6.85 -28.71 26.69
C PHE A 252 -7.24 -27.39 26.05
N PHE A 253 -6.80 -27.23 24.81
CA PHE A 253 -7.23 -26.18 23.90
C PHE A 253 -7.68 -26.83 22.59
N ALA A 254 -8.81 -26.37 22.05
CA ALA A 254 -9.24 -26.74 20.72
C ALA A 254 -9.75 -25.50 19.98
N ASN A 255 -9.48 -25.41 18.69
CA ASN A 255 -9.88 -24.29 17.84
C ASN A 255 -10.32 -24.81 16.48
N ALA A 256 -11.46 -24.35 16.00
CA ALA A 256 -11.91 -24.52 14.63
C ALA A 256 -12.18 -23.14 14.05
N TYR A 257 -11.68 -22.87 12.86
CA TYR A 257 -11.75 -21.58 12.19
C TYR A 257 -12.11 -21.78 10.73
N TYR A 258 -13.16 -21.13 10.25
CA TYR A 258 -13.63 -21.22 8.87
C TYR A 258 -13.68 -19.83 8.27
N THR A 259 -12.95 -19.60 7.17
CA THR A 259 -12.85 -18.31 6.49
C THR A 259 -13.46 -18.41 5.10
N LEU A 260 -14.21 -17.40 4.71
CA LEU A 260 -14.75 -17.19 3.37
C LEU A 260 -14.13 -15.92 2.80
N SER A 261 -13.73 -15.95 1.54
CA SER A 261 -13.27 -14.78 0.79
C SER A 261 -14.09 -14.66 -0.49
N SER A 262 -14.47 -13.44 -0.85
CA SER A 262 -15.14 -13.22 -2.12
C SER A 262 -15.00 -11.81 -2.69
N THR A 263 -14.91 -11.73 -4.01
CA THR A 263 -14.97 -10.49 -4.81
C THR A 263 -15.53 -10.84 -6.18
N ASP A 264 -16.32 -9.95 -6.77
CA ASP A 264 -16.84 -10.15 -8.14
C ASP A 264 -16.27 -9.14 -9.15
N SER A 265 -15.75 -8.00 -8.69
CA SER A 265 -15.40 -6.87 -9.57
C SER A 265 -14.00 -6.30 -9.39
N THR A 266 -13.13 -6.95 -8.60
CA THR A 266 -11.71 -6.55 -8.48
C THR A 266 -10.98 -6.75 -9.81
N TYR A 267 -10.06 -5.85 -10.18
CA TYR A 267 -9.28 -6.01 -11.42
C TYR A 267 -7.87 -5.43 -11.35
N ALA A 268 -6.97 -6.01 -12.14
CA ALA A 268 -5.63 -5.50 -12.38
C ALA A 268 -5.65 -4.24 -13.28
N MET A 269 -5.27 -3.09 -12.72
CA MET A 269 -5.37 -1.78 -13.36
C MET A 269 -4.42 -1.65 -14.54
N ASN A 270 -3.16 -2.08 -14.35
CA ASN A 270 -2.14 -2.09 -15.39
C ASN A 270 -2.56 -3.00 -16.56
N ARG A 271 -3.03 -4.22 -16.29
CA ARG A 271 -3.50 -5.14 -17.34
C ARG A 271 -4.68 -4.56 -18.11
N ARG A 272 -5.69 -4.05 -17.40
CA ARG A 272 -6.86 -3.42 -18.04
C ARG A 272 -6.46 -2.23 -18.92
N THR A 273 -5.50 -1.43 -18.48
CA THR A 273 -4.96 -0.30 -19.24
C THR A 273 -4.27 -0.76 -20.52
N VAL A 274 -3.38 -1.77 -20.44
CA VAL A 274 -2.73 -2.36 -21.62
C VAL A 274 -3.77 -2.91 -22.60
N ASN A 275 -4.75 -3.64 -22.08
CA ASN A 275 -5.82 -4.21 -22.89
C ASN A 275 -6.62 -3.12 -23.61
N TYR A 276 -7.06 -2.08 -22.91
CA TYR A 276 -7.77 -0.94 -23.50
C TYR A 276 -6.99 -0.30 -24.65
N TRP A 277 -5.72 0.03 -24.41
CA TRP A 277 -4.88 0.67 -25.43
C TRP A 277 -4.50 -0.26 -26.58
N SER A 278 -4.45 -1.58 -26.36
CA SER A 278 -4.24 -2.54 -27.44
C SER A 278 -5.34 -2.47 -28.51
N TYR A 279 -6.61 -2.30 -28.11
CA TYR A 279 -7.70 -2.05 -29.05
C TYR A 279 -7.67 -0.62 -29.58
N LYS A 280 -7.52 0.37 -28.70
CA LYS A 280 -7.61 1.77 -29.10
C LYS A 280 -6.57 2.14 -30.17
N ASN A 281 -5.35 1.63 -30.03
CA ASN A 281 -4.26 1.86 -30.98
C ASN A 281 -4.45 1.14 -32.33
N ASN A 282 -5.33 0.14 -32.38
CA ASN A 282 -5.66 -0.61 -33.59
C ASN A 282 -6.97 -0.14 -34.24
N GLY A 283 -7.42 1.07 -33.91
CA GLY A 283 -8.55 1.73 -34.60
C GLY A 283 -9.94 1.31 -34.12
N PHE A 284 -10.05 0.54 -33.03
CA PHE A 284 -11.34 0.18 -32.46
C PHE A 284 -12.00 1.38 -31.76
N SER A 285 -13.34 1.34 -31.68
CA SER A 285 -14.12 2.37 -30.98
C SER A 285 -13.88 2.34 -29.47
N GLU A 286 -14.11 3.46 -28.79
CA GLU A 286 -13.94 3.55 -27.33
C GLU A 286 -14.84 2.56 -26.58
N ALA A 287 -16.08 2.37 -27.05
CA ALA A 287 -17.00 1.40 -26.47
C ALA A 287 -16.44 -0.02 -26.54
N VAL A 288 -15.93 -0.43 -27.70
CA VAL A 288 -15.33 -1.76 -27.89
C VAL A 288 -14.05 -1.90 -27.07
N SER A 289 -13.17 -0.89 -27.07
CA SER A 289 -11.94 -0.91 -26.26
C SER A 289 -12.25 -1.02 -24.76
N ARG A 290 -13.26 -0.29 -24.27
CA ARG A 290 -13.69 -0.34 -22.87
C ARG A 290 -14.25 -1.70 -22.50
N GLU A 291 -15.18 -2.23 -23.30
CA GLU A 291 -15.81 -3.52 -23.08
C GLU A 291 -14.77 -4.66 -23.08
N LYS A 292 -13.92 -4.70 -24.11
CA LYS A 292 -12.93 -5.76 -24.26
C LYS A 292 -11.79 -5.68 -23.24
N SER A 293 -11.49 -4.50 -22.70
CA SER A 293 -10.35 -4.29 -21.79
C SER A 293 -10.33 -5.20 -20.55
N ILE A 294 -11.49 -5.70 -20.12
CA ILE A 294 -11.63 -6.57 -18.96
C ILE A 294 -11.23 -8.01 -19.29
N GLY A 295 -11.55 -8.52 -20.48
CA GLY A 295 -11.39 -9.94 -20.81
C GLY A 295 -10.21 -10.23 -21.75
N PHE A 296 -9.85 -9.29 -22.61
CA PHE A 296 -8.99 -9.58 -23.76
C PHE A 296 -7.94 -8.51 -24.02
N GLN A 297 -6.82 -8.93 -24.58
CA GLN A 297 -5.83 -8.06 -25.21
C GLN A 297 -5.88 -8.28 -26.72
N TYR A 298 -5.96 -7.22 -27.50
CA TYR A 298 -5.85 -7.31 -28.95
C TYR A 298 -4.39 -7.51 -29.37
N PHE A 299 -4.12 -8.57 -30.12
CA PHE A 299 -2.83 -8.84 -30.73
C PHE A 299 -2.93 -8.72 -32.25
N ARG A 300 -2.19 -7.79 -32.83
CA ARG A 300 -2.19 -7.55 -34.28
C ARG A 300 -1.30 -8.58 -34.96
N LEU A 301 -1.85 -9.32 -35.93
CA LEU A 301 -1.10 -10.30 -36.75
C LEU A 301 -0.66 -9.69 -38.08
N SER A 302 -1.48 -8.80 -38.66
CA SER A 302 -1.16 -8.08 -39.89
C SER A 302 -1.89 -6.74 -39.93
N ASP A 303 -1.78 -6.02 -41.05
CA ASP A 303 -2.51 -4.77 -41.22
C ASP A 303 -4.04 -4.93 -41.19
N THR A 304 -4.55 -6.12 -41.46
CA THR A 304 -5.98 -6.41 -41.60
C THR A 304 -6.49 -7.51 -40.66
N THR A 305 -5.60 -8.18 -39.92
CA THR A 305 -5.96 -9.30 -39.05
C THR A 305 -5.36 -9.16 -37.65
N GLY A 306 -6.10 -9.61 -36.65
CA GLY A 306 -5.66 -9.69 -35.26
C GLY A 306 -6.46 -10.72 -34.48
N LEU A 307 -5.99 -11.01 -33.27
CA LEU A 307 -6.53 -12.03 -32.37
C LEU A 307 -6.82 -11.43 -30.99
N ASP A 308 -7.92 -11.84 -30.39
CA ASP A 308 -8.21 -11.59 -28.99
C ASP A 308 -7.47 -12.62 -28.13
N LEU A 309 -6.41 -12.19 -27.45
CA LEU A 309 -5.72 -13.02 -26.46
C LEU A 309 -6.51 -12.98 -25.13
N PRO A 310 -6.75 -14.12 -24.45
CA PRO A 310 -7.54 -14.20 -23.21
C PRO A 310 -6.79 -13.66 -21.98
N ARG A 311 -6.23 -12.45 -22.08
CA ARG A 311 -5.42 -11.79 -21.06
C ARG A 311 -6.29 -10.94 -20.14
N GLY A 312 -7.24 -11.58 -19.48
CA GLY A 312 -8.22 -10.93 -18.62
C GLY A 312 -7.58 -10.14 -17.47
N ALA A 313 -8.20 -9.02 -17.10
CA ALA A 313 -7.81 -8.18 -15.97
C ALA A 313 -8.68 -8.42 -14.73
N LEU A 314 -9.83 -9.07 -14.87
CA LEU A 314 -10.76 -9.34 -13.78
C LEU A 314 -10.20 -10.38 -12.82
N PHE A 315 -10.38 -10.16 -11.52
CA PHE A 315 -10.11 -11.12 -10.45
C PHE A 315 -11.38 -11.35 -9.64
N GLN A 316 -11.89 -12.58 -9.74
CA GLN A 316 -13.04 -13.05 -8.98
C GLN A 316 -12.57 -14.07 -7.96
N ASP A 317 -13.23 -14.11 -6.81
CA ASP A 317 -12.90 -15.05 -5.74
C ASP A 317 -14.18 -15.54 -5.06
N LYS A 318 -14.23 -16.83 -4.76
CA LYS A 318 -15.23 -17.49 -3.90
C LYS A 318 -14.55 -18.56 -3.03
N SER A 319 -13.31 -18.29 -2.63
CA SER A 319 -12.48 -19.22 -1.89
C SER A 319 -12.91 -19.36 -0.43
N HIS A 320 -12.59 -20.50 0.17
CA HIS A 320 -12.79 -20.73 1.59
C HIS A 320 -11.73 -21.62 2.20
N ARG A 321 -11.53 -21.48 3.51
CA ARG A 321 -10.51 -22.20 4.27
C ARG A 321 -11.09 -22.72 5.58
N LEU A 322 -10.79 -23.98 5.89
CA LEU A 322 -11.01 -24.58 7.19
C LEU A 322 -9.67 -24.82 7.90
N ASN A 323 -9.57 -24.40 9.15
CA ASN A 323 -8.46 -24.72 10.04
C ASN A 323 -8.99 -25.38 11.31
N GLY A 324 -8.26 -26.38 11.81
CA GLY A 324 -8.53 -27.06 13.07
C GLY A 324 -7.25 -27.25 13.88
N GLU A 325 -7.36 -27.13 15.20
CA GLU A 325 -6.27 -27.38 16.14
C GLU A 325 -6.79 -28.05 17.41
N ILE A 326 -6.02 -29.02 17.91
CA ILE A 326 -6.17 -29.58 19.25
C ILE A 326 -4.80 -29.57 19.92
N GLN A 327 -4.72 -29.03 21.11
CA GLN A 327 -3.50 -28.94 21.91
C GLN A 327 -3.76 -29.44 23.34
N TYR A 328 -2.77 -30.13 23.88
CA TYR A 328 -2.72 -30.57 25.27
C TYR A 328 -1.41 -30.14 25.93
N ASN A 329 -1.49 -29.64 27.16
CA ASN A 329 -0.32 -29.28 27.96
C ASN A 329 -0.35 -29.97 29.33
N ASN A 330 0.79 -30.49 29.78
CA ASN A 330 0.92 -31.04 31.14
C ASN A 330 2.37 -30.98 31.65
N SER A 331 2.56 -31.36 32.91
CA SER A 331 3.85 -31.43 33.59
C SER A 331 4.14 -32.88 33.96
N VAL A 332 5.34 -33.37 33.66
CA VAL A 332 5.82 -34.70 34.07
C VAL A 332 6.60 -34.54 35.37
N GLY A 333 5.87 -34.49 36.49
CA GLY A 333 6.44 -34.21 37.81
C GLY A 333 7.25 -32.90 37.80
N ASN A 334 8.48 -32.96 38.33
CA ASN A 334 9.43 -31.85 38.29
C ASN A 334 10.50 -32.00 37.18
N ILE A 335 10.27 -32.90 36.21
CA ILE A 335 11.28 -33.23 35.19
C ILE A 335 11.19 -32.24 34.01
N PHE A 336 10.01 -32.11 33.41
CA PHE A 336 9.73 -31.15 32.33
C PHE A 336 8.24 -30.86 32.21
N ASP A 337 7.92 -29.69 31.68
CA ASP A 337 6.62 -29.33 31.14
C ASP A 337 6.57 -29.69 29.65
N PHE A 338 5.40 -30.08 29.13
CA PHE A 338 5.24 -30.33 27.71
C PHE A 338 3.93 -29.79 27.15
N ILE A 339 3.97 -29.50 25.86
CA ILE A 339 2.83 -29.15 25.03
C ILE A 339 2.89 -30.03 23.78
N ALA A 340 1.79 -30.68 23.45
CA ALA A 340 1.66 -31.46 22.22
C ALA A 340 0.35 -31.10 21.52
N GLY A 341 0.35 -31.08 20.20
CA GLY A 341 -0.85 -30.76 19.44
C GLY A 341 -0.82 -31.25 18.01
N VAL A 342 -1.99 -31.21 17.39
CA VAL A 342 -2.22 -31.54 15.99
C VAL A 342 -3.01 -30.40 15.35
N GLN A 343 -2.66 -30.07 14.12
CA GLN A 343 -3.30 -29.05 13.31
C GLN A 343 -3.69 -29.62 11.94
N TYR A 344 -4.80 -29.12 11.41
CA TYR A 344 -5.30 -29.42 10.08
C TYR A 344 -5.68 -28.12 9.37
N GLN A 345 -5.37 -28.03 8.08
CA GLN A 345 -5.82 -26.97 7.20
C GLN A 345 -6.37 -27.59 5.92
N ARG A 346 -7.47 -27.03 5.43
CA ARG A 346 -8.00 -27.30 4.09
C ARG A 346 -8.32 -25.98 3.41
N ASP A 347 -7.67 -25.74 2.30
CA ASP A 347 -7.93 -24.66 1.37
C ASP A 347 -8.81 -25.15 0.22
N VAL A 348 -9.84 -24.39 -0.10
CA VAL A 348 -10.67 -24.57 -1.29
C VAL A 348 -10.63 -23.26 -2.06
N ALA A 349 -9.72 -23.18 -3.02
CA ALA A 349 -9.48 -21.97 -3.79
C ALA A 349 -10.32 -21.96 -5.07
N ASN A 350 -11.13 -20.92 -5.26
CA ASN A 350 -12.00 -20.78 -6.43
C ASN A 350 -11.92 -19.33 -6.91
N SER A 351 -11.23 -19.14 -8.04
CA SER A 351 -11.09 -17.88 -8.75
C SER A 351 -12.08 -17.71 -9.90
N ASN A 352 -12.98 -18.67 -10.12
CA ASN A 352 -13.79 -18.79 -11.34
C ASN A 352 -12.92 -18.74 -12.62
N ASN A 353 -11.75 -19.37 -12.59
CA ASN A 353 -10.77 -19.39 -13.69
C ASN A 353 -10.30 -17.99 -14.13
N THR A 354 -10.27 -17.01 -13.21
CA THR A 354 -9.80 -15.65 -13.51
C THR A 354 -8.34 -15.43 -13.18
N TYR A 355 -7.80 -16.12 -12.16
CA TYR A 355 -6.40 -16.01 -11.78
C TYR A 355 -5.75 -17.29 -11.23
N LEU A 356 -6.51 -18.38 -11.09
CA LEU A 356 -6.02 -19.71 -10.70
C LEU A 356 -6.32 -20.75 -11.80
N LEU A 357 -5.63 -21.89 -11.72
CA LEU A 357 -5.82 -23.07 -12.57
C LEU A 357 -7.04 -23.88 -12.11
N ASP A 358 -8.19 -23.22 -11.95
CA ASP A 358 -9.44 -23.79 -11.43
C ASP A 358 -10.55 -23.90 -12.49
N LYS A 359 -10.16 -24.03 -13.77
CA LYS A 359 -11.09 -24.20 -14.91
C LYS A 359 -12.02 -25.42 -14.75
N ASP A 360 -11.52 -26.48 -14.12
CA ASP A 360 -12.22 -27.75 -13.94
C ASP A 360 -12.89 -27.88 -12.56
N GLY A 361 -12.90 -26.78 -11.78
CA GLY A 361 -13.44 -26.73 -10.42
C GLY A 361 -12.44 -26.15 -9.42
N ALA A 362 -12.91 -25.91 -8.20
CA ALA A 362 -12.09 -25.36 -7.14
C ALA A 362 -10.87 -26.25 -6.82
N ILE A 363 -9.76 -25.62 -6.46
CA ILE A 363 -8.52 -26.27 -6.06
C ILE A 363 -8.62 -26.63 -4.57
N ASP A 364 -8.65 -27.93 -4.27
CA ASP A 364 -8.64 -28.48 -2.91
C ASP A 364 -7.21 -28.83 -2.47
N ILE A 365 -6.72 -28.22 -1.39
CA ILE A 365 -5.39 -28.47 -0.83
C ILE A 365 -5.50 -28.67 0.67
N SER A 366 -4.95 -29.76 1.20
CA SER A 366 -4.90 -30.07 2.63
C SER A 366 -3.48 -30.08 3.18
N GLN A 367 -3.37 -29.78 4.48
CA GLN A 367 -2.18 -29.97 5.29
C GLN A 367 -2.56 -30.52 6.67
N ILE A 368 -1.80 -31.50 7.15
CA ILE A 368 -1.88 -31.98 8.52
C ILE A 368 -0.51 -31.88 9.19
N GLY A 369 -0.48 -31.45 10.44
CA GLY A 369 0.77 -31.30 11.18
C GLY A 369 0.65 -31.65 12.64
N GLY A 370 1.72 -32.18 13.22
CA GLY A 370 1.84 -32.47 14.64
C GLY A 370 3.03 -31.74 15.24
N TYR A 371 2.92 -31.29 16.49
CA TYR A 371 4.02 -30.63 17.18
C TYR A 371 4.17 -31.09 18.64
N LEU A 372 5.38 -31.00 19.14
CA LEU A 372 5.76 -31.25 20.53
C LEU A 372 6.74 -30.18 21.00
N GLN A 373 6.52 -29.64 22.18
CA GLN A 373 7.45 -28.78 22.90
C GLN A 373 7.67 -29.35 24.31
N LEU A 374 8.92 -29.37 24.74
CA LEU A 374 9.38 -29.76 26.08
C LEU A 374 10.12 -28.56 26.69
N GLU A 375 9.75 -28.17 27.92
CA GLU A 375 10.44 -27.15 28.71
C GLU A 375 10.98 -27.77 30.00
N ARG A 376 12.25 -27.54 30.31
CA ARG A 376 12.86 -27.97 31.57
C ARG A 376 13.59 -26.81 32.24
N LYS A 377 13.28 -26.59 33.52
CA LYS A 377 14.00 -25.65 34.38
C LYS A 377 15.10 -26.38 35.15
N PHE A 378 16.28 -25.77 35.22
CA PHE A 378 17.44 -26.25 35.96
C PHE A 378 17.78 -25.23 37.05
N GLY A 379 17.33 -25.51 38.28
CA GLY A 379 17.39 -24.53 39.37
C GLY A 379 16.53 -23.30 39.09
N THR A 380 16.98 -22.14 39.54
CA THR A 380 16.26 -20.86 39.44
C THR A 380 16.59 -20.06 38.19
N HIS A 381 17.75 -20.31 37.57
CA HIS A 381 18.30 -19.43 36.53
C HIS A 381 18.21 -19.99 35.13
N PHE A 382 18.33 -21.31 34.95
CA PHE A 382 18.42 -21.91 33.63
C PHE A 382 17.11 -22.56 33.20
N ARG A 383 16.77 -22.41 31.92
CA ARG A 383 15.65 -23.08 31.26
C ARG A 383 16.08 -23.55 29.87
N ALA A 384 15.84 -24.82 29.57
CA ALA A 384 15.97 -25.35 28.22
C ALA A 384 14.60 -25.61 27.62
N VAL A 385 14.46 -25.33 26.32
CA VAL A 385 13.28 -25.64 25.53
C VAL A 385 13.72 -26.44 24.32
N LEU A 386 13.07 -27.57 24.07
CA LEU A 386 13.19 -28.34 22.83
C LEU A 386 11.80 -28.40 22.20
N ALA A 387 11.69 -28.12 20.91
CA ALA A 387 10.43 -28.25 20.20
C ALA A 387 10.68 -28.82 18.80
N ALA A 388 9.69 -29.50 18.25
CA ALA A 388 9.69 -29.94 16.87
C ALA A 388 8.28 -29.98 16.32
N ARG A 389 8.18 -29.78 15.01
CA ARG A 389 6.95 -29.92 14.25
C ARG A 389 7.18 -30.79 13.02
N ALA A 390 6.17 -31.57 12.66
CA ALA A 390 6.13 -32.38 11.46
C ALA A 390 4.84 -32.06 10.70
N ASP A 391 4.96 -31.53 9.49
CA ASP A 391 3.84 -31.16 8.62
C ASP A 391 3.88 -31.98 7.34
N ASP A 392 2.73 -32.42 6.84
CA ASP A 392 2.57 -33.05 5.54
C ASP A 392 1.50 -32.30 4.75
N HIS A 393 1.85 -31.86 3.54
CA HIS A 393 1.03 -31.01 2.69
C HIS A 393 0.89 -31.64 1.30
N ASP A 394 -0.30 -31.59 0.70
CA ASP A 394 -0.63 -32.32 -0.53
C ASP A 394 0.35 -32.05 -1.70
N LEU A 395 0.80 -30.80 -1.87
CA LEU A 395 1.67 -30.39 -3.00
C LEU A 395 3.19 -30.51 -2.75
N TYR A 396 3.69 -29.96 -1.64
CA TYR A 396 5.12 -29.91 -1.32
C TYR A 396 5.59 -30.94 -0.28
N GLY A 397 4.68 -31.79 0.23
CA GLY A 397 5.00 -32.97 1.03
C GLY A 397 5.48 -32.68 2.46
N PHE A 398 6.15 -33.70 3.02
CA PHE A 398 6.56 -33.74 4.42
C PHE A 398 7.71 -32.79 4.77
N ASN A 399 7.57 -32.09 5.90
CA ASN A 399 8.55 -31.18 6.46
C ASN A 399 8.71 -31.38 7.97
N PHE A 400 9.96 -31.49 8.44
CA PHE A 400 10.31 -31.58 9.85
C PHE A 400 11.08 -30.34 10.31
N ILE A 401 10.61 -29.70 11.37
CA ILE A 401 11.00 -28.35 11.78
C ILE A 401 11.44 -28.38 13.26
N PRO A 402 12.74 -28.54 13.56
CA PRO A 402 13.25 -28.56 14.93
C PRO A 402 13.54 -27.15 15.48
N LYS A 403 13.46 -27.01 16.80
CA LYS A 403 13.84 -25.80 17.56
C LYS A 403 14.44 -26.16 18.92
N ALA A 404 15.46 -25.41 19.32
CA ALA A 404 16.08 -25.51 20.63
C ALA A 404 16.37 -24.11 21.19
N ALA A 405 16.20 -23.93 22.50
CA ALA A 405 16.56 -22.70 23.17
C ALA A 405 17.13 -22.96 24.55
N LEU A 406 18.11 -22.15 24.94
CA LEU A 406 18.63 -22.06 26.29
C LEU A 406 18.45 -20.63 26.79
N VAL A 407 17.83 -20.48 27.96
CA VAL A 407 17.57 -19.20 28.60
C VAL A 407 18.23 -19.20 29.96
N TYR A 408 19.03 -18.16 30.23
CA TYR A 408 19.57 -17.85 31.55
C TYR A 408 18.94 -16.56 32.05
N THR A 409 18.33 -16.60 33.22
CA THR A 409 17.60 -15.47 33.82
C THR A 409 18.16 -15.13 35.20
N THR A 410 18.37 -13.84 35.44
CA THR A 410 18.63 -13.24 36.76
C THR A 410 17.45 -12.36 37.17
N ASP A 411 17.54 -11.70 38.33
CA ASP A 411 16.47 -10.81 38.80
C ASP A 411 16.19 -9.65 37.83
N ASN A 412 17.22 -9.18 37.10
CA ASN A 412 17.14 -7.98 36.25
C ASN A 412 17.58 -8.21 34.80
N SER A 413 17.92 -9.44 34.41
CA SER A 413 18.37 -9.72 33.04
C SER A 413 18.00 -11.13 32.56
N ALA A 414 17.96 -11.29 31.24
CA ALA A 414 17.81 -12.59 30.60
C ALA A 414 18.71 -12.67 29.36
N LEU A 415 19.51 -13.72 29.27
CA LEU A 415 20.27 -14.11 28.09
C LEU A 415 19.58 -15.32 27.44
N ARG A 416 19.42 -15.29 26.13
CA ARG A 416 18.80 -16.34 25.32
C ARG A 416 19.74 -16.72 24.19
N LEU A 417 19.94 -18.02 23.99
CA LEU A 417 20.53 -18.60 22.79
C LEU A 417 19.49 -19.52 22.16
N THR A 418 19.21 -19.36 20.87
CA THR A 418 18.27 -20.22 20.15
C THR A 418 18.85 -20.73 18.84
N TYR A 419 18.42 -21.94 18.50
CA TYR A 419 18.54 -22.52 17.18
C TYR A 419 17.14 -22.90 16.71
N GLY A 420 16.80 -22.65 15.46
CA GLY A 420 15.55 -23.11 14.87
C GLY A 420 15.65 -23.26 13.37
N GLU A 421 14.92 -24.24 12.83
CA GLU A 421 14.55 -24.25 11.42
C GLU A 421 13.17 -23.61 11.30
N GLY A 422 12.98 -22.79 10.28
CA GLY A 422 11.68 -22.29 9.83
C GLY A 422 11.48 -22.66 8.37
N ILE A 423 10.23 -22.64 7.92
CA ILE A 423 9.89 -22.81 6.51
C ILE A 423 9.05 -21.63 6.02
N ALA A 424 9.26 -21.22 4.78
CA ALA A 424 8.32 -20.37 4.06
C ALA A 424 7.68 -21.21 2.94
N ALA A 425 6.39 -21.50 3.11
CA ALA A 425 5.65 -22.32 2.17
C ALA A 425 5.21 -21.48 0.95
N PRO A 426 5.29 -22.03 -0.27
CA PRO A 426 4.72 -21.38 -1.46
C PRO A 426 3.22 -21.18 -1.29
N THR A 427 2.71 -20.04 -1.73
CA THR A 427 1.27 -19.75 -1.69
C THR A 427 0.53 -20.54 -2.78
N ILE A 428 -0.80 -20.67 -2.67
CA ILE A 428 -1.64 -21.25 -3.74
C ILE A 428 -1.43 -20.50 -5.06
N LEU A 429 -1.21 -19.19 -5.02
CA LEU A 429 -0.86 -18.42 -6.22
C LEU A 429 0.49 -18.87 -6.80
N ASN A 430 1.50 -19.14 -5.97
CA ASN A 430 2.78 -19.65 -6.47
C ASN A 430 2.66 -21.04 -7.11
N LEU A 431 1.73 -21.87 -6.61
CA LEU A 431 1.57 -23.26 -7.04
C LEU A 431 0.62 -23.42 -8.22
N GLU A 432 -0.49 -22.68 -8.24
CA GLU A 432 -1.64 -22.88 -9.13
C GLU A 432 -2.13 -21.57 -9.81
N ALA A 433 -1.28 -20.53 -9.93
CA ALA A 433 -1.65 -19.33 -10.69
C ALA A 433 -2.00 -19.62 -12.16
N ASN A 434 -2.97 -18.87 -12.67
CA ASN A 434 -3.30 -18.68 -14.08
C ASN A 434 -3.49 -17.18 -14.35
N ILE A 435 -2.42 -16.41 -14.24
CA ILE A 435 -2.49 -14.96 -14.28
C ILE A 435 -2.39 -14.48 -15.73
N PHE A 436 -3.37 -13.65 -16.13
CA PHE A 436 -3.48 -13.04 -17.45
C PHE A 436 -3.54 -14.06 -18.60
N GLY A 437 -4.31 -15.15 -18.42
CA GLY A 437 -4.55 -16.15 -19.46
C GLY A 437 -3.34 -17.01 -19.77
N GLY A 438 -2.67 -17.49 -18.73
CA GLY A 438 -1.52 -18.38 -18.84
C GLY A 438 -0.20 -17.70 -19.17
N LEU A 439 -0.09 -16.37 -19.02
CA LEU A 439 1.19 -15.66 -19.12
C LEU A 439 2.08 -15.96 -17.90
N LEU A 440 1.47 -16.00 -16.71
CA LEU A 440 2.11 -16.46 -15.50
C LEU A 440 1.35 -17.68 -14.97
N LEU A 441 2.06 -18.80 -14.90
CA LEU A 441 1.54 -20.08 -14.43
C LEU A 441 2.20 -20.47 -13.11
N GLY A 442 1.43 -21.03 -12.19
CA GLY A 442 1.96 -21.55 -10.93
C GLY A 442 2.79 -22.82 -11.13
N ASN A 443 3.78 -23.05 -10.27
CA ASN A 443 4.73 -24.18 -10.36
C ASN A 443 4.54 -25.23 -9.26
N GLY A 444 3.31 -25.75 -9.12
CA GLY A 444 3.02 -26.88 -8.23
C GLY A 444 3.46 -28.26 -8.77
N GLN A 445 3.64 -28.38 -10.09
CA GLN A 445 3.83 -29.66 -10.78
C GLN A 445 5.14 -29.75 -11.59
N GLY A 446 5.93 -28.66 -11.68
CA GLY A 446 7.10 -28.60 -12.55
C GLY A 446 6.74 -28.34 -14.02
N PHE A 447 7.74 -28.00 -14.83
CA PHE A 447 7.59 -27.80 -16.28
C PHE A 447 8.59 -28.64 -17.07
N THR A 448 8.24 -29.02 -18.29
CA THR A 448 9.18 -29.55 -19.28
C THR A 448 9.44 -28.50 -20.35
N ILE A 449 10.72 -28.15 -20.54
CA ILE A 449 11.19 -27.18 -21.52
C ILE A 449 11.94 -27.91 -22.63
N ARG A 450 11.63 -27.60 -23.88
CA ARG A 450 12.37 -28.07 -25.06
C ARG A 450 13.08 -26.91 -25.73
N GLU A 451 14.30 -27.16 -26.18
CA GLU A 451 15.15 -26.16 -26.82
C GLU A 451 15.43 -26.53 -28.28
N PHE A 452 15.32 -25.54 -29.17
CA PHE A 452 15.57 -25.68 -30.61
C PHE A 452 16.58 -24.64 -31.08
N ASP A 453 17.47 -25.02 -31.98
CA ASP A 453 18.32 -24.06 -32.71
C ASP A 453 17.46 -23.35 -33.76
N VAL A 454 17.43 -22.02 -33.72
CA VAL A 454 16.55 -21.21 -34.58
C VAL A 454 16.96 -21.23 -36.06
N VAL A 455 18.21 -21.63 -36.36
CA VAL A 455 18.75 -21.70 -37.73
C VAL A 455 18.51 -23.08 -38.32
N THR A 456 18.85 -24.14 -37.59
CA THR A 456 18.70 -25.51 -38.09
C THR A 456 17.30 -26.09 -37.90
N ASN A 457 16.51 -25.49 -37.00
CA ASN A 457 15.24 -26.04 -36.50
C ASN A 457 15.37 -27.43 -35.86
N GLU A 458 16.57 -27.82 -35.45
CA GLU A 458 16.79 -29.10 -34.75
C GLU A 458 16.61 -28.93 -33.24
N LYS A 459 16.08 -29.98 -32.59
CA LYS A 459 16.03 -30.04 -31.13
C LYS A 459 17.46 -30.17 -30.59
N VAL A 460 17.88 -29.19 -29.80
CA VAL A 460 19.21 -29.14 -29.19
C VAL A 460 19.21 -29.48 -27.70
N GLY A 461 18.04 -29.42 -27.05
CA GLY A 461 17.94 -29.69 -25.62
C GLY A 461 16.52 -30.01 -25.13
N GLU A 462 16.45 -30.62 -23.96
CA GLU A 462 15.23 -30.76 -23.16
C GLU A 462 15.62 -30.86 -21.68
N TYR A 463 14.92 -30.11 -20.83
CA TYR A 463 15.15 -30.12 -19.39
C TYR A 463 13.85 -29.91 -18.62
N THR A 464 13.89 -30.23 -17.33
CA THR A 464 12.78 -30.00 -16.41
C THR A 464 13.03 -28.80 -15.51
N VAL A 465 11.98 -28.04 -15.24
CA VAL A 465 11.91 -27.08 -14.14
C VAL A 465 11.22 -27.83 -13.00
N ASP A 466 11.91 -27.97 -11.88
CA ASP A 466 11.38 -28.70 -10.74
C ASP A 466 10.18 -27.96 -10.13
N LYS A 467 9.25 -28.74 -9.57
CA LYS A 467 8.13 -28.20 -8.81
C LYS A 467 8.60 -27.46 -7.56
N LEU A 468 7.80 -26.51 -7.09
CA LEU A 468 8.12 -25.76 -5.89
C LEU A 468 8.14 -26.65 -4.63
N VAL A 469 9.15 -26.39 -3.81
CA VAL A 469 9.30 -26.88 -2.44
C VAL A 469 9.31 -25.69 -1.48
N VAL A 470 9.26 -25.99 -0.18
CA VAL A 470 9.35 -24.94 0.85
C VAL A 470 10.76 -24.36 0.89
N GLU A 471 10.84 -23.05 1.10
CA GLU A 471 12.08 -22.39 1.50
C GLU A 471 12.39 -22.81 2.94
N LYS A 472 13.67 -23.07 3.24
CA LYS A 472 14.13 -23.46 4.58
C LYS A 472 15.08 -22.44 5.14
N ILE A 473 14.83 -22.01 6.37
CA ILE A 473 15.61 -20.98 7.06
C ILE A 473 16.15 -21.56 8.36
N LYS A 474 17.46 -21.73 8.46
CA LYS A 474 18.13 -22.18 9.69
C LYS A 474 18.71 -20.98 10.40
N THR A 475 18.22 -20.70 11.60
CA THR A 475 18.56 -19.52 12.39
C THR A 475 19.31 -19.90 13.64
N VAL A 476 20.42 -19.21 13.90
CA VAL A 476 21.04 -19.10 15.23
C VAL A 476 20.87 -17.67 15.71
N GLU A 477 20.30 -17.48 16.89
CA GLU A 477 20.05 -16.17 17.47
C GLU A 477 20.49 -16.09 18.92
N MET A 478 21.16 -15.00 19.28
CA MET A 478 21.47 -14.63 20.65
C MET A 478 20.73 -13.34 21.01
N GLY A 479 20.00 -13.37 22.13
CA GLY A 479 19.26 -12.23 22.65
C GLY A 479 19.62 -11.92 24.10
N TYR A 480 19.72 -10.65 24.46
CA TYR A 480 19.98 -10.18 25.81
C TYR A 480 19.03 -9.05 26.16
N LYS A 481 18.29 -9.22 27.26
CA LYS A 481 17.44 -8.17 27.84
C LYS A 481 17.92 -7.86 29.25
N ALA A 482 17.97 -6.59 29.60
CA ALA A 482 18.38 -6.18 30.94
C ALA A 482 17.73 -4.87 31.37
N GLN A 483 17.37 -4.81 32.65
CA GLN A 483 17.12 -3.57 33.36
C GLN A 483 18.41 -3.16 34.07
N ILE A 484 19.02 -2.05 33.65
CA ILE A 484 20.26 -1.50 34.20
C ILE A 484 19.90 -0.38 35.18
N GLY A 485 20.05 -0.68 36.48
CA GLY A 485 19.54 0.19 37.54
C GLY A 485 18.02 0.32 37.51
N ASN A 486 17.49 1.52 37.81
CA ASN A 486 16.03 1.76 37.84
C ASN A 486 15.54 2.63 36.68
N ARG A 487 16.41 2.93 35.71
CA ARG A 487 16.13 3.94 34.68
C ARG A 487 16.41 3.52 33.26
N LEU A 488 17.15 2.43 33.02
CA LEU A 488 17.51 2.01 31.67
C LEU A 488 17.06 0.57 31.43
N PHE A 489 16.38 0.36 30.32
CA PHE A 489 16.05 -0.95 29.79
C PHE A 489 16.78 -1.13 28.45
N LEU A 490 17.49 -2.24 28.32
CA LEU A 490 18.22 -2.67 27.13
C LEU A 490 17.58 -3.96 26.59
N ASP A 491 17.38 -4.00 25.27
CA ASP A 491 17.02 -5.20 24.50
C ASP A 491 17.99 -5.27 23.31
N ALA A 492 18.78 -6.33 23.22
CA ALA A 492 19.72 -6.53 22.14
C ALA A 492 19.58 -7.93 21.58
N ASN A 493 19.50 -8.07 20.26
CA ASN A 493 19.40 -9.37 19.58
C ASN A 493 20.34 -9.38 18.39
N ALA A 494 20.99 -10.51 18.15
CA ALA A 494 21.82 -10.75 16.98
C ALA A 494 21.48 -12.12 16.40
N TYR A 495 21.43 -12.21 15.07
CA TYR A 495 21.03 -13.42 14.38
C TYR A 495 21.91 -13.68 13.17
N TYR A 496 21.99 -14.96 12.82
CA TYR A 496 22.54 -15.46 11.57
C TYR A 496 21.57 -16.51 11.02
N ASN A 497 21.12 -16.30 9.79
CA ASN A 497 20.25 -17.21 9.07
C ASN A 497 20.99 -17.76 7.86
N LYS A 498 20.84 -19.06 7.63
CA LYS A 498 21.16 -19.72 6.38
C LYS A 498 19.85 -20.17 5.73
N SER A 499 19.52 -19.55 4.62
CA SER A 499 18.29 -19.82 3.87
C SER A 499 18.60 -20.59 2.60
N GLU A 500 17.80 -21.61 2.30
CA GLU A 500 17.95 -22.53 1.17
C GLU A 500 16.61 -22.61 0.41
N ASN A 501 16.67 -22.80 -0.91
CA ASN A 501 15.50 -22.96 -1.78
C ASN A 501 14.60 -21.71 -1.83
N PHE A 502 15.19 -20.53 -2.03
CA PHE A 502 14.43 -19.28 -2.15
C PHE A 502 13.38 -19.36 -3.25
N LEU A 503 12.19 -18.82 -2.96
CA LEU A 503 11.16 -18.60 -3.97
C LEU A 503 11.56 -17.41 -4.84
N SER A 504 11.83 -17.66 -6.12
CA SER A 504 12.17 -16.61 -7.08
C SER A 504 11.01 -15.62 -7.27
N PRO A 505 11.27 -14.39 -7.75
CA PRO A 505 10.28 -13.64 -8.50
C PRO A 505 9.73 -14.45 -9.69
N ALA A 506 8.65 -14.00 -10.32
CA ALA A 506 8.17 -14.62 -11.55
C ALA A 506 9.19 -14.36 -12.68
N ILE A 507 9.75 -15.43 -13.24
CA ILE A 507 10.80 -15.40 -14.28
C ILE A 507 10.35 -16.19 -15.52
N ASN A 508 10.89 -15.85 -16.69
CA ASN A 508 10.66 -16.68 -17.88
C ASN A 508 11.52 -17.94 -17.81
N VAL A 509 10.90 -19.12 -17.69
CA VAL A 509 11.63 -20.40 -17.66
C VAL A 509 11.80 -21.03 -19.04
N ALA A 510 11.16 -20.48 -20.07
CA ALA A 510 11.38 -20.84 -21.47
C ALA A 510 12.30 -19.79 -22.13
N ALA A 511 13.32 -19.33 -21.40
CA ALA A 511 14.17 -18.24 -21.87
C ALA A 511 15.02 -18.65 -23.08
N ASP A 512 15.11 -17.71 -24.02
CA ASP A 512 16.04 -17.72 -25.13
C ASP A 512 17.51 -17.71 -24.63
N ARG A 513 18.40 -18.44 -25.30
CA ARG A 513 19.82 -18.57 -24.94
C ARG A 513 20.73 -18.35 -26.15
N GLU A 514 21.99 -18.04 -25.84
CA GLU A 514 23.07 -17.83 -26.82
C GLU A 514 22.74 -16.74 -27.86
N LEU A 515 22.94 -15.48 -27.50
CA LEU A 515 22.78 -14.38 -28.46
C LEU A 515 23.84 -14.49 -29.57
N PHE A 516 23.42 -14.48 -30.83
CA PHE A 516 24.31 -14.45 -31.98
C PHE A 516 23.95 -13.33 -32.95
N ASP A 517 24.99 -12.82 -33.60
CA ASP A 517 24.87 -11.86 -34.67
C ASP A 517 24.53 -12.60 -35.97
N HIS A 518 23.27 -12.54 -36.40
CA HIS A 518 22.80 -13.26 -37.58
C HIS A 518 23.21 -12.58 -38.88
N ASP A 519 23.50 -11.27 -38.88
CA ASP A 519 23.76 -10.49 -40.09
C ASP A 519 25.08 -9.70 -40.08
N ASN A 520 25.91 -9.85 -39.04
CA ASN A 520 27.16 -9.11 -38.81
C ASN A 520 26.99 -7.58 -38.83
N ASN A 521 25.79 -7.09 -38.52
CA ASN A 521 25.48 -5.67 -38.50
C ASN A 521 25.28 -5.20 -37.05
N PRO A 522 26.17 -4.36 -36.50
CA PRO A 522 26.08 -3.90 -35.11
C PRO A 522 24.85 -3.01 -34.83
N ALA A 523 24.09 -2.60 -35.85
CA ALA A 523 22.81 -1.91 -35.69
C ALA A 523 21.61 -2.86 -35.58
N THR A 524 21.78 -4.15 -35.87
CA THR A 524 20.72 -5.16 -35.77
C THR A 524 20.77 -5.82 -34.39
N PRO A 525 19.65 -5.97 -33.67
CA PRO A 525 19.64 -6.64 -32.38
C PRO A 525 20.13 -8.09 -32.51
N MET A 526 21.03 -8.53 -31.60
CA MET A 526 21.41 -9.94 -31.54
C MET A 526 20.15 -10.80 -31.35
N ILE A 527 20.06 -11.88 -32.11
CA ILE A 527 18.96 -12.83 -31.99
C ILE A 527 19.43 -14.05 -31.19
N PRO A 528 18.53 -14.69 -30.44
CA PRO A 528 18.88 -15.89 -29.71
C PRO A 528 19.04 -17.07 -30.65
N ARG A 529 20.12 -17.84 -30.46
CA ARG A 529 20.42 -19.03 -31.24
C ARG A 529 19.58 -20.21 -30.80
N VAL A 530 19.36 -20.32 -29.50
CA VAL A 530 18.57 -21.41 -28.91
C VAL A 530 17.30 -20.82 -28.32
N ARG A 531 16.15 -21.33 -28.75
CA ARG A 531 14.85 -20.93 -28.21
C ARG A 531 14.24 -22.04 -27.38
N GLY A 532 13.86 -21.68 -26.15
CA GLY A 532 13.15 -22.55 -25.23
C GLY A 532 11.63 -22.49 -25.43
N TYR A 533 10.96 -23.63 -25.26
CA TYR A 533 9.51 -23.72 -25.27
C TYR A 533 9.03 -24.63 -24.14
N ALA A 534 8.12 -24.13 -23.31
CA ALA A 534 7.43 -24.94 -22.32
C ALA A 534 6.37 -25.81 -23.02
N VAL A 535 6.52 -27.13 -22.94
CA VAL A 535 5.62 -28.08 -23.60
C VAL A 535 4.66 -28.76 -22.63
N LYS A 536 5.07 -29.00 -21.39
CA LYS A 536 4.21 -29.56 -20.33
C LYS A 536 4.36 -28.86 -18.98
N ARG A 537 3.28 -28.87 -18.19
CA ARG A 537 3.25 -28.58 -16.74
C ARG A 537 2.83 -29.86 -16.02
N GLY A 538 3.74 -30.50 -15.29
CA GLY A 538 3.57 -31.89 -14.87
C GLY A 538 3.27 -32.78 -16.09
N ASP A 539 2.12 -33.45 -16.05
CA ASP A 539 1.64 -34.29 -17.16
C ASP A 539 0.73 -33.55 -18.15
N GLU A 540 0.29 -32.32 -17.86
CA GLU A 540 -0.65 -31.55 -18.70
C GLU A 540 0.09 -30.81 -19.82
N ASP A 541 -0.41 -30.93 -21.05
CA ASP A 541 0.11 -30.20 -22.22
C ASP A 541 -0.18 -28.69 -22.11
N LEU A 542 0.83 -27.85 -22.39
CA LEU A 542 0.70 -26.39 -22.25
C LEU A 542 -0.39 -25.77 -23.13
N GLY A 543 -0.73 -26.43 -24.25
CA GLY A 543 -1.82 -25.99 -25.12
C GLY A 543 -3.20 -25.97 -24.46
N ASN A 544 -3.37 -26.65 -23.33
CA ASN A 544 -4.60 -26.63 -22.52
C ASN A 544 -4.62 -25.50 -21.48
N LEU A 545 -3.50 -24.81 -21.30
CA LEU A 545 -3.29 -23.82 -20.22
C LEU A 545 -3.04 -22.41 -20.76
N THR A 546 -2.43 -22.28 -21.93
CA THR A 546 -2.03 -21.00 -22.51
C THR A 546 -1.95 -21.07 -24.04
N ALA A 547 -1.68 -19.92 -24.68
CA ALA A 547 -1.40 -19.87 -26.10
C ALA A 547 -0.04 -20.54 -26.42
N VAL A 548 -0.02 -21.40 -27.42
CA VAL A 548 1.16 -22.16 -27.85
C VAL A 548 1.37 -22.07 -29.36
N VAL A 549 2.62 -22.21 -29.80
CA VAL A 549 3.02 -22.27 -31.21
C VAL A 549 3.40 -23.69 -31.61
N ASP A 550 3.36 -23.98 -32.91
CA ASP A 550 3.84 -25.24 -33.46
C ASP A 550 5.37 -25.25 -33.51
N LEU A 551 5.97 -26.34 -33.05
CA LEU A 551 7.42 -26.52 -32.92
C LEU A 551 7.97 -27.33 -34.11
N PRO A 552 9.28 -27.22 -34.41
CA PRO A 552 9.89 -27.95 -35.52
C PRO A 552 9.74 -29.47 -35.49
N ASP A 553 9.61 -30.07 -34.30
CA ASP A 553 9.40 -31.51 -34.12
C ASP A 553 7.92 -31.94 -34.23
N GLY A 554 7.03 -31.01 -34.58
CA GLY A 554 5.58 -31.23 -34.70
C GLY A 554 4.83 -31.18 -33.36
N SER A 555 5.52 -30.95 -32.23
CA SER A 555 4.86 -30.70 -30.96
C SER A 555 4.42 -29.23 -30.84
N ARG A 556 3.75 -28.87 -29.74
CA ARG A 556 3.30 -27.49 -29.47
C ARG A 556 3.85 -27.02 -28.12
N GLY A 557 4.27 -25.77 -28.03
CA GLY A 557 4.82 -25.20 -26.79
C GLY A 557 4.66 -23.69 -26.70
N ALA A 558 4.76 -23.18 -25.46
CA ALA A 558 4.73 -21.76 -25.17
C ALA A 558 6.16 -21.21 -25.12
N ASP A 559 6.43 -20.15 -25.87
CA ASP A 559 7.72 -19.44 -25.95
C ASP A 559 7.93 -18.42 -24.82
N LEU A 560 6.86 -18.09 -24.09
CA LEU A 560 6.91 -17.21 -22.93
C LEU A 560 6.02 -17.75 -21.81
N ILE A 561 6.64 -18.26 -20.75
CA ILE A 561 5.96 -18.68 -19.52
C ILE A 561 6.68 -18.06 -18.33
N LEU A 562 5.99 -17.15 -17.64
CA LEU A 562 6.46 -16.66 -16.35
C LEU A 562 6.07 -17.65 -15.25
N THR A 563 7.01 -18.05 -14.41
CA THR A 563 6.72 -18.88 -13.25
C THR A 563 7.72 -18.67 -12.12
N TYR A 564 7.49 -19.33 -10.98
CA TYR A 564 8.33 -19.27 -9.79
C TYR A 564 9.17 -20.54 -9.71
N VAL A 565 10.42 -20.42 -9.28
CA VAL A 565 11.33 -21.55 -9.05
C VAL A 565 11.95 -21.45 -7.67
N ASN A 566 12.36 -22.59 -7.10
CA ASN A 566 13.30 -22.57 -5.99
C ASN A 566 14.72 -22.44 -6.52
N PHE A 567 15.51 -21.58 -5.90
CA PHE A 567 16.92 -21.42 -6.25
C PHE A 567 17.77 -21.07 -5.03
N GLY A 568 19.06 -21.35 -5.18
CA GLY A 568 20.11 -20.78 -4.36
C GLY A 568 20.11 -21.03 -2.85
N GLN A 569 21.10 -20.40 -2.24
CA GLN A 569 21.30 -20.28 -0.81
C GLN A 569 21.80 -18.87 -0.52
N VAL A 570 21.19 -18.18 0.44
CA VAL A 570 21.68 -16.89 0.95
C VAL A 570 21.91 -17.00 2.44
N ASN A 571 22.93 -16.28 2.91
CA ASN A 571 23.10 -16.05 4.33
C ASN A 571 22.60 -14.64 4.64
N THR A 572 21.80 -14.48 5.68
CA THR A 572 21.43 -13.16 6.21
C THR A 572 21.86 -13.06 7.65
N TYR A 573 22.24 -11.87 8.09
CA TYR A 573 22.71 -11.65 9.45
C TYR A 573 22.43 -10.23 9.86
N GLY A 574 22.25 -10.01 11.15
CA GLY A 574 21.89 -8.69 11.62
C GLY A 574 21.87 -8.61 13.12
N PHE A 575 21.62 -7.40 13.59
CA PHE A 575 21.38 -7.16 15.00
C PHE A 575 20.44 -5.98 15.21
N ASP A 576 19.70 -6.06 16.30
CA ASP A 576 18.76 -5.04 16.77
C ASP A 576 19.16 -4.62 18.18
N ILE A 577 19.16 -3.32 18.44
CA ILE A 577 19.37 -2.73 19.77
C ILE A 577 18.23 -1.77 20.07
N GLY A 578 17.52 -2.02 21.17
CA GLY A 578 16.51 -1.16 21.75
C GLY A 578 16.98 -0.65 23.11
N LEU A 579 16.97 0.66 23.32
CA LEU A 579 17.19 1.32 24.59
C LEU A 579 15.94 2.11 24.98
N ASN A 580 15.49 1.95 26.21
CA ASN A 580 14.45 2.79 26.81
C ASN A 580 14.97 3.36 28.13
N ALA A 581 15.03 4.68 28.24
CA ALA A 581 15.63 5.38 29.37
C ALA A 581 14.66 6.37 30.00
N SER A 582 14.45 6.29 31.32
CA SER A 582 13.84 7.36 32.11
C SER A 582 14.87 8.47 32.33
N LEU A 583 14.79 9.53 31.54
CA LEU A 583 15.74 10.65 31.56
C LEU A 583 15.45 11.62 32.72
N ALA A 584 14.16 11.85 32.99
CA ALA A 584 13.66 12.63 34.13
C ALA A 584 12.26 12.13 34.51
N GLN A 585 11.66 12.70 35.57
CA GLN A 585 10.29 12.34 35.95
C GLN A 585 9.31 12.69 34.82
N GLY A 586 8.61 11.68 34.32
CA GLY A 586 7.68 11.82 33.19
C GLY A 586 8.36 11.95 31.82
N LEU A 587 9.70 11.96 31.72
CA LEU A 587 10.41 12.04 30.44
C LEU A 587 11.14 10.71 30.16
N THR A 588 10.78 10.07 29.05
CA THR A 588 11.39 8.83 28.57
C THR A 588 12.02 9.04 27.19
N GLY A 589 13.25 8.58 27.02
CA GLY A 589 13.91 8.49 25.73
C GLY A 589 13.93 7.05 25.23
N THR A 590 13.76 6.88 23.92
CA THR A 590 13.81 5.58 23.23
C THR A 590 14.80 5.68 22.07
N LEU A 591 15.66 4.67 21.91
CA LEU A 591 16.49 4.46 20.74
C LEU A 591 16.23 3.04 20.23
N ASN A 592 15.96 2.90 18.94
CA ASN A 592 15.97 1.62 18.25
C ASN A 592 16.97 1.72 17.10
N TYR A 593 17.85 0.74 16.96
CA TYR A 593 18.78 0.60 15.86
C TYR A 593 18.69 -0.82 15.32
N SER A 594 18.57 -0.95 13.99
CA SER A 594 18.60 -2.24 13.29
C SER A 594 19.66 -2.21 12.21
N TYR A 595 20.47 -3.27 12.15
CA TYR A 595 21.38 -3.57 11.05
C TYR A 595 20.97 -4.88 10.39
N PHE A 596 20.89 -4.87 9.07
CA PHE A 596 20.63 -6.04 8.24
C PHE A 596 21.71 -6.17 7.16
N GLY A 597 22.32 -7.34 7.07
CA GLY A 597 23.26 -7.71 6.01
C GLY A 597 22.89 -9.06 5.40
N TYR A 598 23.38 -9.29 4.19
CA TYR A 598 23.26 -10.56 3.49
C TYR A 598 24.52 -10.86 2.69
N ASP A 599 24.66 -12.12 2.30
CA ASP A 599 25.77 -12.64 1.51
C ASP A 599 25.23 -13.69 0.53
N LEU A 600 25.34 -13.39 -0.77
CA LEU A 600 24.96 -14.25 -1.89
C LEU A 600 26.24 -14.66 -2.61
N ASP A 601 26.48 -15.96 -2.74
CA ASP A 601 27.65 -16.47 -3.47
C ASP A 601 27.43 -16.31 -4.99
N GLU A 602 27.96 -15.23 -5.55
CA GLU A 602 27.85 -14.91 -6.98
C GLU A 602 28.58 -15.92 -7.89
N SER A 603 29.43 -16.78 -7.32
CA SER A 603 30.15 -17.81 -8.06
C SER A 603 29.41 -19.16 -8.13
N ASP A 604 28.37 -19.36 -7.30
CA ASP A 604 27.57 -20.58 -7.32
C ASP A 604 26.43 -20.46 -8.35
N PRO A 605 26.47 -21.20 -9.48
CA PRO A 605 25.42 -21.15 -10.49
C PRO A 605 24.05 -21.62 -9.97
N LYS A 606 23.95 -22.20 -8.77
CA LYS A 606 22.65 -22.48 -8.14
C LYS A 606 21.93 -21.21 -7.70
N ASN A 607 22.66 -20.11 -7.52
CA ASN A 607 22.11 -18.79 -7.17
C ASN A 607 21.65 -18.01 -8.40
N ASP A 608 21.87 -18.52 -9.62
CA ASP A 608 21.35 -17.98 -10.87
C ASP A 608 19.89 -18.42 -11.03
N GLY A 609 18.99 -17.64 -10.41
CA GLY A 609 17.57 -17.93 -10.36
C GLY A 609 16.92 -17.79 -11.74
N ASN A 610 17.34 -16.79 -12.51
CA ASN A 610 16.80 -16.51 -13.84
C ASN A 610 17.40 -17.39 -14.97
N ARG A 611 18.49 -18.12 -14.66
CA ARG A 611 19.22 -19.04 -15.53
C ARG A 611 19.84 -18.38 -16.76
N ASP A 612 20.27 -17.12 -16.63
CA ASP A 612 20.93 -16.34 -17.68
C ASP A 612 22.46 -16.50 -17.71
N GLY A 613 23.02 -17.23 -16.75
CA GLY A 613 24.45 -17.49 -16.59
C GLY A 613 25.18 -16.48 -15.70
N LYS A 614 24.49 -15.55 -15.04
CA LYS A 614 25.08 -14.52 -14.16
C LYS A 614 24.29 -14.38 -12.86
N VAL A 615 24.93 -14.67 -11.73
CA VAL A 615 24.36 -14.39 -10.41
C VAL A 615 24.55 -12.91 -10.07
N ASN A 616 23.47 -12.19 -9.78
CA ASN A 616 23.50 -10.79 -9.36
C ASN A 616 22.27 -10.42 -8.51
N GLU A 617 22.12 -9.13 -8.18
CA GLU A 617 21.02 -8.62 -7.34
C GLU A 617 19.62 -8.90 -7.91
N ASN A 618 19.47 -9.10 -9.22
CA ASN A 618 18.18 -9.47 -9.81
C ASN A 618 17.72 -10.88 -9.43
N ASP A 619 18.65 -11.79 -9.15
CA ASP A 619 18.30 -13.16 -8.77
C ASP A 619 17.64 -13.17 -7.40
N LEU A 620 18.19 -12.40 -6.45
CA LEU A 620 17.69 -12.31 -5.09
C LEU A 620 17.57 -10.85 -4.61
N PRO A 621 16.49 -10.15 -4.98
CA PRO A 621 16.25 -8.80 -4.51
C PRO A 621 15.79 -8.81 -3.05
N ILE A 622 16.70 -8.44 -2.15
CA ILE A 622 16.45 -8.41 -0.70
C ILE A 622 15.44 -7.33 -0.30
N ASN A 623 15.35 -6.23 -1.06
CA ASN A 623 14.33 -5.19 -0.92
C ASN A 623 14.25 -4.56 0.49
N THR A 624 15.39 -4.43 1.19
CA THR A 624 15.44 -3.93 2.56
C THR A 624 16.57 -2.92 2.77
N PRO A 625 16.40 -1.90 3.63
CA PRO A 625 17.48 -1.03 4.05
C PRO A 625 18.49 -1.76 4.94
N THR A 626 19.78 -1.44 4.77
CA THR A 626 20.87 -1.96 5.62
C THR A 626 20.76 -1.43 7.04
N HIS A 627 20.52 -0.13 7.22
CA HIS A 627 20.40 0.50 8.52
C HIS A 627 19.04 1.18 8.73
N LYS A 628 18.49 1.05 9.94
CA LYS A 628 17.30 1.78 10.39
C LYS A 628 17.51 2.32 11.80
N ILE A 629 17.09 3.56 12.04
CA ILE A 629 17.17 4.21 13.35
C ILE A 629 15.80 4.81 13.71
N GLY A 630 15.35 4.57 14.94
CA GLY A 630 14.23 5.25 15.56
C GLY A 630 14.67 5.95 16.85
N LEU A 631 14.31 7.23 16.99
CA LEU A 631 14.62 8.06 18.16
C LEU A 631 13.33 8.65 18.70
N GLY A 632 12.98 8.34 19.94
CA GLY A 632 11.78 8.82 20.59
C GLY A 632 12.09 9.64 21.85
N LEU A 633 11.37 10.73 22.04
CA LEU A 633 11.28 11.46 23.31
C LEU A 633 9.81 11.61 23.67
N ASN A 634 9.40 11.02 24.78
CA ASN A 634 8.04 11.10 25.28
C ASN A 634 8.03 11.77 26.65
N TYR A 635 7.24 12.81 26.78
CA TYR A 635 6.95 13.46 28.05
C TYR A 635 5.50 13.22 28.44
N ASN A 636 5.25 12.71 29.63
CA ASN A 636 3.92 12.53 30.18
C ASN A 636 3.90 12.97 31.64
N LYS A 637 3.06 13.96 31.96
CA LYS A 637 2.85 14.44 33.31
C LYS A 637 1.41 14.89 33.50
N ASN A 638 0.76 14.31 34.51
CA ASN A 638 -0.64 14.59 34.85
C ASN A 638 -1.56 14.34 33.64
N ASN A 639 -2.16 15.41 33.11
CA ASN A 639 -3.12 15.37 32.02
C ASN A 639 -2.47 15.68 30.66
N PHE A 640 -1.18 15.97 30.61
CA PHE A 640 -0.49 16.43 29.41
C PHE A 640 0.54 15.42 28.94
N PHE A 641 0.57 15.16 27.64
CA PHE A 641 1.58 14.32 27.01
C PHE A 641 2.09 14.96 25.71
N VAL A 642 3.38 14.76 25.44
CA VAL A 642 4.09 15.21 24.23
C VAL A 642 4.98 14.08 23.76
N SER A 643 5.05 13.89 22.46
CA SER A 643 5.95 12.94 21.81
C SER A 643 6.68 13.63 20.66
N ALA A 644 7.97 13.36 20.55
CA ALA A 644 8.76 13.61 19.36
C ALA A 644 9.39 12.31 18.91
N PHE A 645 9.21 11.93 17.64
CA PHE A 645 9.73 10.70 17.09
C PHE A 645 10.44 10.96 15.77
N GLY A 646 11.74 10.71 15.71
CA GLY A 646 12.55 10.75 14.51
C GLY A 646 12.79 9.34 13.98
N ARG A 647 12.64 9.15 12.68
CA ARG A 647 12.94 7.88 12.00
C ARG A 647 13.86 8.13 10.82
N TRP A 648 14.96 7.41 10.77
CA TRP A 648 15.87 7.37 9.64
C TRP A 648 15.88 5.98 9.03
N VAL A 649 15.82 5.94 7.71
CA VAL A 649 15.84 4.71 6.91
C VAL A 649 16.86 4.91 5.80
N ASP A 650 17.81 3.99 5.71
CA ASP A 650 18.76 3.98 4.59
C ASP A 650 18.07 3.93 3.24
N GLN A 651 18.77 4.40 2.23
CA GLN A 651 18.36 4.20 0.85
C GLN A 651 18.62 2.75 0.43
N TYR A 652 17.71 2.15 -0.31
CA TYR A 652 17.84 0.79 -0.83
C TYR A 652 17.13 0.61 -2.17
N ASP A 653 17.63 -0.33 -2.96
CA ASP A 653 17.07 -0.70 -4.24
C ASP A 653 15.92 -1.72 -4.02
N PHE A 654 14.89 -1.64 -4.86
CA PHE A 654 13.71 -2.49 -4.80
C PHE A 654 13.33 -3.07 -6.16
N PHE A 655 13.19 -4.39 -6.22
CA PHE A 655 12.74 -5.15 -7.39
C PHE A 655 11.72 -6.21 -6.96
N SER A 656 10.52 -6.20 -7.56
CA SER A 656 9.51 -7.23 -7.30
C SER A 656 8.52 -7.35 -8.45
N GLY A 657 8.62 -8.45 -9.20
CA GLY A 657 7.80 -8.72 -10.38
C GLY A 657 7.99 -7.62 -11.44
N ILE A 658 6.97 -6.81 -11.69
CA ILE A 658 7.11 -5.69 -12.63
C ILE A 658 7.66 -4.41 -12.00
N ASN A 659 7.67 -4.32 -10.66
CA ASN A 659 7.97 -3.09 -9.96
C ASN A 659 9.48 -2.88 -9.80
N VAL A 660 9.94 -1.66 -10.07
CA VAL A 660 11.33 -1.23 -9.92
C VAL A 660 11.38 0.13 -9.22
N ALA A 661 12.21 0.23 -8.18
CA ALA A 661 12.63 1.48 -7.56
C ALA A 661 14.09 1.32 -7.13
N ALA A 662 15.01 1.70 -8.00
CA ALA A 662 16.44 1.43 -7.82
C ALA A 662 17.30 2.57 -8.38
N LYS A 663 18.52 2.70 -7.85
CA LYS A 663 19.55 3.59 -8.39
C LYS A 663 19.97 3.17 -9.80
N THR A 664 20.58 4.08 -10.54
CA THR A 664 21.10 3.78 -11.88
C THR A 664 22.22 2.73 -11.80
N ASN A 665 22.02 1.60 -12.49
CA ASN A 665 23.01 0.55 -12.72
C ASN A 665 22.80 -0.06 -14.11
N THR A 666 23.61 0.36 -15.07
CA THR A 666 23.46 -0.06 -16.48
C THR A 666 23.91 -1.49 -16.75
N ASP A 667 24.68 -2.09 -15.84
CA ASP A 667 25.11 -3.49 -15.94
C ASP A 667 23.99 -4.45 -15.52
N LEU A 668 22.99 -3.94 -14.79
CA LEU A 668 21.82 -4.67 -14.33
C LEU A 668 20.68 -4.57 -15.36
N ILE A 669 20.30 -5.69 -15.96
CA ILE A 669 19.18 -5.77 -16.93
C ILE A 669 17.94 -6.33 -16.23
N TYR A 670 16.91 -5.50 -16.04
CA TYR A 670 15.64 -5.92 -15.42
C TYR A 670 14.47 -5.74 -16.38
N GLY A 671 13.66 -6.79 -16.56
CA GLY A 671 12.56 -6.78 -17.52
C GLY A 671 13.01 -6.47 -18.96
N GLY A 672 14.24 -6.84 -19.32
CA GLY A 672 14.84 -6.58 -20.64
C GLY A 672 15.35 -5.15 -20.86
N SER A 673 15.45 -4.32 -19.82
CA SER A 673 15.98 -2.95 -19.90
C SER A 673 17.08 -2.71 -18.87
N PRO A 674 18.11 -1.89 -19.17
CA PRO A 674 19.06 -1.46 -18.14
C PRO A 674 18.35 -0.65 -17.05
N VAL A 675 18.79 -0.81 -15.80
CA VAL A 675 18.22 -0.07 -14.67
C VAL A 675 18.74 1.36 -14.67
N VAL A 676 17.87 2.31 -14.99
CA VAL A 676 18.19 3.74 -15.05
C VAL A 676 17.13 4.53 -14.28
N GLU A 677 17.56 5.49 -13.46
CA GLU A 677 16.66 6.37 -12.72
C GLU A 677 15.93 7.35 -13.64
N ASN A 678 14.69 7.68 -13.27
CA ASN A 678 13.79 8.55 -14.03
C ASN A 678 13.59 8.09 -15.49
N ALA A 679 13.63 6.77 -15.70
CA ALA A 679 13.44 6.14 -16.99
C ALA A 679 12.56 4.89 -16.88
N ARG A 680 12.09 4.41 -18.02
CA ARG A 680 11.40 3.12 -18.12
C ARG A 680 12.39 1.99 -17.84
N VAL A 681 12.01 1.06 -16.97
CA VAL A 681 12.69 -0.21 -16.75
C VAL A 681 11.66 -1.33 -16.91
N GLY A 682 11.78 -2.12 -17.97
CA GLY A 682 10.83 -3.17 -18.31
C GLY A 682 9.43 -2.62 -18.60
N THR A 683 8.49 -2.85 -17.67
CA THR A 683 7.09 -2.39 -17.80
C THR A 683 6.69 -1.32 -16.77
N SER A 684 7.65 -0.78 -16.03
CA SER A 684 7.43 0.24 -15.00
C SER A 684 8.34 1.45 -15.18
N PHE A 685 7.97 2.58 -14.59
CA PHE A 685 8.85 3.75 -14.51
C PHE A 685 9.66 3.69 -13.21
N ASN A 686 10.98 3.75 -13.31
CA ASN A 686 11.87 3.76 -12.16
C ASN A 686 12.07 5.20 -11.69
N TYR A 687 11.48 5.55 -10.56
CA TYR A 687 11.61 6.89 -9.98
C TYR A 687 12.86 7.04 -9.09
N GLY A 688 13.70 6.01 -9.02
CA GLY A 688 14.81 5.93 -8.09
C GLY A 688 14.52 5.07 -6.87
N PRO A 689 15.54 4.89 -6.01
CA PRO A 689 15.50 3.98 -4.87
C PRO A 689 14.50 4.41 -3.80
N LEU A 690 14.16 3.46 -2.92
CA LEU A 690 13.30 3.69 -1.76
C LEU A 690 14.15 4.09 -0.54
N GLY A 691 13.50 4.59 0.52
CA GLY A 691 14.19 5.01 1.73
C GLY A 691 14.97 6.31 1.55
N GLY A 692 16.12 6.43 2.23
CA GLY A 692 17.02 7.58 2.09
C GLY A 692 16.51 8.87 2.74
N PHE A 693 15.74 8.77 3.82
CA PHE A 693 15.13 9.91 4.49
C PHE A 693 15.31 9.88 6.01
N PHE A 694 15.19 11.07 6.62
CA PHE A 694 14.92 11.23 8.04
C PHE A 694 13.63 12.02 8.23
N ASN A 695 12.57 11.41 8.75
CA ASN A 695 11.34 12.13 9.10
C ASN A 695 11.26 12.37 10.61
N LEU A 696 10.60 13.47 10.97
CA LEU A 696 10.31 13.83 12.36
C LEU A 696 8.82 14.02 12.52
N ASP A 697 8.26 13.35 13.51
CA ASP A 697 6.84 13.39 13.87
C ASP A 697 6.71 14.01 15.26
N LEU A 698 5.78 14.95 15.42
CA LEU A 698 5.49 15.61 16.69
C LEU A 698 4.03 15.39 17.07
N GLY A 699 3.78 15.05 18.34
CA GLY A 699 2.44 14.88 18.88
C GLY A 699 2.32 15.54 20.24
N ALA A 700 1.15 16.08 20.53
CA ALA A 700 0.80 16.60 21.85
C ALA A 700 -0.67 16.35 22.14
N GLY A 701 -1.01 16.13 23.41
CA GLY A 701 -2.39 15.98 23.81
C GLY A 701 -2.64 16.28 25.27
N TYR A 702 -3.92 16.49 25.56
CA TYR A 702 -4.40 16.88 26.87
C TYR A 702 -5.69 16.15 27.22
N THR A 703 -5.71 15.55 28.40
CA THR A 703 -6.88 14.92 29.00
C THR A 703 -7.57 15.91 29.93
N PHE A 704 -8.57 16.64 29.43
CA PHE A 704 -9.24 17.72 30.17
C PHE A 704 -10.34 17.22 31.12
N ALA A 705 -10.77 15.97 30.98
CA ALA A 705 -11.68 15.31 31.91
C ALA A 705 -11.42 13.80 31.91
N LYS A 706 -11.91 13.07 32.92
CA LYS A 706 -11.59 11.64 33.13
C LYS A 706 -11.73 10.74 31.88
N ASN A 707 -12.63 11.11 30.97
CA ASN A 707 -12.99 10.31 29.81
C ASN A 707 -12.71 11.01 28.48
N TYR A 708 -12.14 12.21 28.48
CA TYR A 708 -12.02 13.04 27.28
C TYR A 708 -10.58 13.46 27.05
N THR A 709 -10.05 13.11 25.90
CA THR A 709 -8.71 13.46 25.44
C THR A 709 -8.81 14.16 24.10
N ILE A 710 -8.11 15.27 23.96
CA ILE A 710 -7.83 15.89 22.67
C ILE A 710 -6.33 15.78 22.39
N SER A 711 -5.96 15.40 21.19
CA SER A 711 -4.57 15.36 20.73
C SER A 711 -4.46 15.89 19.32
N ALA A 712 -3.30 16.42 19.02
CA ALA A 712 -2.92 16.82 17.67
C ALA A 712 -1.53 16.27 17.38
N GLN A 713 -1.30 15.89 16.12
CA GLN A 713 0.01 15.44 15.67
C GLN A 713 0.30 15.95 14.25
N VAL A 714 1.59 16.14 13.99
CA VAL A 714 2.15 16.45 12.69
C VAL A 714 3.15 15.35 12.36
N ILE A 715 2.83 14.56 11.33
CA ILE A 715 3.71 13.52 10.79
C ILE A 715 4.54 14.16 9.68
N ASN A 716 5.83 13.83 9.62
CA ASN A 716 6.79 14.36 8.65
C ASN A 716 6.86 15.90 8.65
N ILE A 717 7.03 16.52 9.82
CA ILE A 717 7.05 17.99 9.97
C ILE A 717 8.16 18.67 9.16
N LEU A 718 9.23 17.94 8.84
CA LEU A 718 10.35 18.41 8.03
C LEU A 718 10.05 18.43 6.53
N ASN A 719 8.84 18.00 6.12
CA ASN A 719 8.41 17.92 4.72
C ASN A 719 9.41 17.17 3.83
N GLN A 720 9.96 16.07 4.36
CA GLN A 720 10.89 15.23 3.61
C GLN A 720 10.13 14.39 2.59
N LYS A 721 10.80 14.04 1.49
CA LYS A 721 10.21 13.13 0.50
C LYS A 721 10.28 11.69 1.01
N VAL A 722 9.27 11.27 1.76
CA VAL A 722 9.19 9.91 2.29
C VAL A 722 8.58 9.00 1.23
N ARG A 723 9.37 8.04 0.74
CA ARG A 723 8.93 7.00 -0.22
C ARG A 723 9.49 5.64 0.18
N GLU A 724 8.60 4.74 0.56
CA GLU A 724 8.94 3.35 0.94
C GLU A 724 8.14 2.31 0.13
N PHE A 725 7.34 2.77 -0.84
CA PHE A 725 6.56 1.91 -1.71
C PHE A 725 6.69 2.33 -3.17
N VAL A 726 6.79 1.33 -4.04
CA VAL A 726 6.69 1.50 -5.50
C VAL A 726 5.26 1.88 -5.91
N ALA A 727 5.12 2.51 -7.09
CA ALA A 727 3.83 2.94 -7.63
C ALA A 727 2.95 3.73 -6.64
N SER A 728 3.59 4.50 -5.75
CA SER A 728 2.95 5.28 -4.70
C SER A 728 3.46 6.73 -4.71
N PRO A 729 2.62 7.71 -4.32
CA PRO A 729 3.05 9.09 -4.17
C PRO A 729 3.99 9.25 -2.97
N VAL A 730 4.78 10.32 -2.99
CA VAL A 730 5.58 10.74 -1.84
C VAL A 730 4.66 11.18 -0.70
N ILE A 731 4.92 10.68 0.52
CA ILE A 731 4.17 11.10 1.71
C ILE A 731 4.63 12.50 2.11
N LYS A 732 3.69 13.45 2.10
CA LYS A 732 3.88 14.85 2.55
C LYS A 732 3.51 15.00 4.04
N PRO A 733 3.76 16.17 4.66
CA PRO A 733 3.34 16.43 6.02
C PRO A 733 1.85 16.14 6.20
N LEU A 734 1.52 15.37 7.24
CA LEU A 734 0.15 15.01 7.57
C LEU A 734 -0.19 15.58 8.96
N TYR A 735 -1.22 16.42 8.99
CA TYR A 735 -1.76 17.00 10.21
C TYR A 735 -3.01 16.22 10.62
N SER A 736 -3.10 15.84 11.89
CA SER A 736 -4.31 15.17 12.39
C SER A 736 -4.62 15.63 13.81
N VAL A 737 -5.93 15.73 14.08
CA VAL A 737 -6.50 16.01 15.40
C VAL A 737 -7.39 14.84 15.76
N GLU A 738 -7.21 14.30 16.96
CA GLU A 738 -8.04 13.24 17.50
C GLU A 738 -8.80 13.75 18.72
N PHE A 739 -10.10 13.48 18.74
CA PHE A 739 -10.92 13.61 19.93
C PHE A 739 -11.36 12.22 20.39
N LYS A 740 -10.89 11.80 21.56
CA LYS A 740 -11.14 10.47 22.12
C LYS A 740 -12.07 10.56 23.33
N VAL A 741 -13.14 9.76 23.29
CA VAL A 741 -14.10 9.59 24.39
C VAL A 741 -14.04 8.17 24.92
N ASN A 742 -13.62 8.00 26.18
CA ASN A 742 -13.64 6.71 26.86
C ASN A 742 -14.99 6.56 27.59
N LEU A 743 -15.94 5.86 26.96
CA LEU A 743 -17.23 5.58 27.58
C LEU A 743 -17.05 4.53 28.69
N PRO A 744 -17.54 4.77 29.92
CA PRO A 744 -17.46 3.77 30.99
C PRO A 744 -18.29 2.55 30.59
N GLY A 745 -17.70 1.36 30.71
CA GLY A 745 -18.48 0.12 30.61
C GLY A 745 -19.56 0.11 31.69
N ARG A 746 -20.82 -0.12 31.31
CA ARG A 746 -21.84 -0.50 32.30
C ARG A 746 -21.38 -1.85 32.88
N LYS A 747 -21.04 -1.83 34.16
CA LYS A 747 -20.75 -3.03 34.94
C LYS A 747 -21.98 -3.92 35.01
#